data_AF-A0A222P024-F1
#
_entry.id   AF-A0A222P024-F1
#
_cell.length_a   1.000
_cell.length_b   1.000
_cell.length_c   1.000
_cell.angle_alpha   90.00
_cell.angle_beta   90.00
_cell.angle_gamma   90.00
#
_symmetry.space_group_name_H-M   'P 1'
#
loop_
_entity.id
_entity.type
_entity.pdbx_description
1 polymer ?
#
loop_
_entity_poly.entity_id
_entity_poly.type
_entity_poly.pdbx_seq_one_letter_code
_entity_poly.pdbx_strand_id
1 'polypeptide(L)'
;MILAATIQEWVDKIGNYELEVDSPAEQRDANFDINRFLSPEGQVKLYEGTHPIDSPEPTAARERFLRFLGRKFQNITWEANRNNKTVELAAFLQDDEEDGVKLYDAAIDEENESRAFRRAVFFRLLKLFPGNKWESRIVLWIGGPSSSGKTYAAKGVLEKMDREILQKTDQPGGNYIVSVDGSFERETSQMRQMVLQFALASGYKGIEDLHEHSKKLGVKNYIKNAALEDERLSLVIPDTFVREPTDVYRDCKTFAKKGVAQAFAEVKAEKGFEDRFQTSVKKMGDSRAWNSKKFTEEKIKMNNRNIGCESKVYQGNYFKFGLIGTKVFKRFFKSFSRNKLTLTVTNDLIYLVKKDGLWKECKYEDNLEDKKEGIDFIRMPARVYNYWRDNNINEPLEVWYNTKGKEIKNLTQQLITYKTNDKYSESYSFFNLLRTNRWYKSQNDLEKEKRHLCGQIAVNDEIMAYLETEIQGNAVADELLIKKLSQCKLLQSTLKDKLAALDGKGEIRERATQFLPYLNSYLDIPKEVKHELLGQTVPGAMSATSLVANDGFHGEFIAPQLEDEFCRVHYVELTSDPSSQAMFVQEKIEDGIELSAVRESMGNDPVSLMESSLAMAASLLLALDESPSSKHKLSIYGSDPMLINYLWTALIVLGEKSPSRKFNKDAIEVLGFFSVAEQMKSSSKFSPQSLHETVFKDHEAFVDMKVRHLECLLKLKANPEELLSKTLVEATDQVASINKN
;
A
#
# COMPACT_ATOMS: atom_id res chain seq x y z
N MET A 1 12.70 45.58 24.02
CA MET A 1 11.65 45.77 25.03
C MET A 1 10.31 45.73 24.32
N ILE A 2 9.47 44.76 24.66
CA ILE A 2 8.16 44.57 24.06
C ILE A 2 7.19 45.55 24.71
N LEU A 3 6.66 46.46 23.90
CA LEU A 3 5.76 47.51 24.37
C LEU A 3 4.33 46.99 24.49
N ALA A 4 3.54 47.56 25.40
CA ALA A 4 2.12 47.24 25.54
C ALA A 4 1.33 47.45 24.22
N ALA A 5 1.70 48.46 23.44
CA ALA A 5 1.13 48.70 22.12
C ALA A 5 1.40 47.55 21.13
N THR A 6 2.58 46.92 21.19
CA THR A 6 2.93 45.75 20.36
C THR A 6 2.10 44.53 20.77
N ILE A 7 1.91 44.32 22.07
CA ILE A 7 1.06 43.24 22.58
C ILE A 7 -0.38 43.44 22.10
N GLN A 8 -0.89 44.67 22.20
CA GLN A 8 -2.23 45.00 21.73
C GLN A 8 -2.37 44.77 20.22
N GLU A 9 -1.36 45.12 19.42
CA GLU A 9 -1.35 44.82 17.98
C GLU A 9 -1.49 43.31 17.70
N TRP A 10 -0.82 42.45 18.49
CA TRP A 10 -0.96 41.00 18.35
C TRP A 10 -2.35 40.51 18.74
N VAL A 11 -2.92 41.06 19.81
CA VAL A 11 -4.30 40.76 20.25
C VAL A 11 -5.32 41.16 19.19
N ASP A 12 -5.18 42.35 18.61
CA ASP A 12 -6.07 42.86 17.56
C ASP A 12 -5.98 42.02 16.26
N LYS A 13 -4.89 41.26 16.09
CA LYS A 13 -4.69 40.34 14.94
C LYS A 13 -5.18 38.92 15.18
N ILE A 14 -5.72 38.59 16.35
CA ILE A 14 -6.29 37.26 16.62
C ILE A 14 -7.37 36.94 15.57
N GLY A 15 -7.23 35.79 14.89
CA GLY A 15 -8.19 35.37 13.86
C GLY A 15 -7.98 36.02 12.48
N ASN A 16 -7.10 37.02 12.35
CA ASN A 16 -6.70 37.56 11.06
C ASN A 16 -5.41 36.89 10.57
N TYR A 17 -5.52 35.99 9.58
CA TYR A 17 -4.42 35.13 9.12
C TYR A 17 -3.64 35.64 7.90
N GLU A 18 -3.92 36.86 7.40
CA GLU A 18 -3.18 37.50 6.29
C GLU A 18 -2.96 36.57 5.07
N LEU A 19 -4.05 36.07 4.48
CA LEU A 19 -3.97 35.03 3.43
C LEU A 19 -3.34 35.52 2.11
N GLU A 20 -3.33 36.81 1.85
CA GLU A 20 -2.94 37.39 0.55
C GLU A 20 -1.48 37.15 0.15
N VAL A 21 -0.58 37.08 1.14
CA VAL A 21 0.88 37.12 0.94
C VAL A 21 1.41 35.93 0.12
N ASP A 22 0.81 34.74 0.29
CA ASP A 22 1.29 33.49 -0.30
C ASP A 22 0.26 32.79 -1.19
N SER A 23 -0.94 33.37 -1.34
CA SER A 23 -2.04 32.68 -2.02
C SER A 23 -1.95 32.80 -3.54
N PRO A 24 -2.44 31.81 -4.30
CA PRO A 24 -2.61 31.92 -5.74
C PRO A 24 -3.50 33.12 -6.12
N ALA A 25 -3.31 33.67 -7.33
CA ALA A 25 -4.07 34.82 -7.82
C ALA A 25 -5.58 34.56 -7.77
N GLU A 26 -5.99 33.33 -8.08
CA GLU A 26 -7.38 32.93 -8.17
C GLU A 26 -8.10 32.98 -6.82
N GLN A 27 -7.38 32.79 -5.71
CA GLN A 27 -7.94 32.94 -4.37
C GLN A 27 -8.09 34.41 -3.99
N ARG A 28 -7.12 35.26 -4.38
CA ARG A 28 -7.19 36.71 -4.17
C ARG A 28 -8.30 37.35 -5.00
N ASP A 29 -8.43 36.96 -6.27
CA ASP A 29 -9.48 37.43 -7.17
C ASP A 29 -10.88 37.02 -6.68
N ALA A 30 -10.95 35.90 -5.94
CA ALA A 30 -12.16 35.45 -5.27
C ALA A 30 -12.40 36.10 -3.90
N ASN A 31 -11.52 37.01 -3.47
CA ASN A 31 -11.52 37.62 -2.14
C ASN A 31 -11.65 36.60 -1.00
N PHE A 32 -11.05 35.42 -1.18
CA PHE A 32 -11.16 34.30 -0.23
C PHE A 32 -12.61 33.92 0.15
N ASP A 33 -13.57 34.11 -0.77
CA ASP A 33 -14.95 33.68 -0.57
C ASP A 33 -15.03 32.15 -0.56
N ILE A 34 -15.27 31.59 0.63
CA ILE A 34 -15.35 30.15 0.84
C ILE A 34 -16.45 29.50 0.00
N ASN A 35 -17.54 30.22 -0.30
CA ASN A 35 -18.66 29.69 -1.09
C ASN A 35 -18.26 29.38 -2.53
N ARG A 36 -17.23 30.07 -3.05
CA ARG A 36 -16.69 29.79 -4.38
C ARG A 36 -15.98 28.43 -4.44
N PHE A 37 -15.43 27.96 -3.33
CA PHE A 37 -14.56 26.78 -3.29
C PHE A 37 -15.16 25.59 -2.54
N LEU A 38 -16.15 25.80 -1.66
CA LEU A 38 -16.84 24.75 -0.93
C LEU A 38 -18.37 24.87 -1.03
N SER A 39 -19.02 23.74 -1.26
CA SER A 39 -20.47 23.59 -1.19
C SER A 39 -20.97 23.84 0.24
N PRO A 40 -22.27 24.11 0.44
CA PRO A 40 -22.85 24.22 1.79
C PRO A 40 -22.54 23.00 2.67
N GLU A 41 -22.62 21.80 2.12
CA GLU A 41 -22.33 20.54 2.83
C GLU A 41 -20.85 20.44 3.18
N GLY A 42 -19.96 20.81 2.25
CA GLY A 42 -18.53 20.90 2.50
C GLY A 42 -18.19 21.89 3.62
N GLN A 43 -18.87 23.03 3.66
CA GLN A 43 -18.70 24.02 4.74
C GLN A 43 -19.17 23.49 6.10
N VAL A 44 -20.29 22.77 6.15
CA VAL A 44 -20.74 22.09 7.38
C VAL A 44 -19.66 21.16 7.91
N LYS A 45 -18.98 20.39 7.04
CA LYS A 45 -17.87 19.52 7.43
C LYS A 45 -16.62 20.29 7.87
N LEU A 46 -16.31 21.42 7.23
CA LEU A 46 -15.16 22.25 7.60
C LEU A 46 -15.33 22.88 8.99
N TYR A 47 -16.54 23.37 9.27
CA TYR A 47 -16.87 24.11 10.50
C TYR A 47 -17.55 23.24 11.58
N GLU A 48 -17.46 21.92 11.47
CA GLU A 48 -18.03 21.01 12.45
C GLU A 48 -17.39 21.21 13.84
N GLY A 49 -18.21 21.56 14.84
CA GLY A 49 -17.74 21.84 16.19
C GLY A 49 -17.02 23.19 16.37
N THR A 50 -17.15 24.12 15.41
CA THR A 50 -16.73 25.51 15.63
C THR A 50 -17.85 26.35 16.23
N HIS A 51 -17.52 27.55 16.69
CA HIS A 51 -18.53 28.52 17.15
C HIS A 51 -19.58 28.86 16.08
N PRO A 52 -20.84 29.16 16.50
CA PRO A 52 -21.92 29.56 15.60
C PRO A 52 -21.55 30.77 14.73
N ILE A 53 -22.10 30.85 13.52
CA ILE A 53 -21.84 31.96 12.58
C ILE A 53 -22.32 33.30 13.13
N ASP A 54 -23.38 33.28 13.93
CA ASP A 54 -24.07 34.47 14.44
C ASP A 54 -23.49 34.97 15.76
N SER A 55 -22.36 34.42 16.21
CA SER A 55 -21.69 34.80 17.46
C SER A 55 -20.23 35.17 17.19
N PRO A 56 -19.71 36.25 17.82
CA PRO A 56 -18.29 36.56 17.71
C PRO A 56 -17.45 35.40 18.27
N GLU A 57 -16.37 35.07 17.58
CA GLU A 57 -15.46 34.03 18.06
C GLU A 57 -14.82 34.45 19.39
N PRO A 58 -14.73 33.56 20.39
CA PRO A 58 -14.00 33.85 21.61
C PRO A 58 -12.51 34.03 21.29
N THR A 59 -11.92 35.02 21.95
CA THR A 59 -10.49 35.35 21.85
C THR A 59 -9.80 35.39 23.21
N ALA A 60 -10.53 35.14 24.30
CA ALA A 60 -10.08 35.41 25.66
C ALA A 60 -8.87 34.56 26.06
N ALA A 61 -8.84 33.28 25.67
CA ALA A 61 -7.71 32.41 25.98
C ALA A 61 -6.46 32.80 25.19
N ARG A 62 -6.61 33.07 23.88
CA ARG A 62 -5.52 33.54 23.02
C ARG A 62 -4.98 34.89 23.47
N GLU A 63 -5.86 35.83 23.82
CA GLU A 63 -5.49 37.14 24.33
C GLU A 63 -4.70 37.02 25.64
N ARG A 64 -5.20 36.24 26.60
CA ARG A 64 -4.51 36.04 27.88
C ARG A 64 -3.12 35.44 27.68
N PHE A 65 -2.99 34.45 26.79
CA PHE A 65 -1.69 33.86 26.48
C PHE A 65 -0.71 34.83 25.81
N LEU A 66 -1.17 35.66 24.87
CA LEU A 66 -0.31 36.68 24.24
C LEU A 66 0.15 37.74 25.25
N ARG A 67 -0.74 38.18 26.14
CA ARG A 67 -0.39 39.12 27.22
C ARG A 67 0.61 38.51 28.20
N PHE A 68 0.43 37.24 28.55
CA PHE A 68 1.39 36.47 29.35
C PHE A 68 2.78 36.45 28.69
N LEU A 69 2.87 36.08 27.40
CA LEU A 69 4.15 36.07 26.67
C LEU A 69 4.80 37.45 26.66
N GLY A 70 4.04 38.50 26.34
CA GLY A 70 4.56 39.87 26.28
C GLY A 70 5.09 40.38 27.64
N ARG A 71 4.42 40.01 28.75
CA ARG A 71 4.87 40.32 30.10
C ARG A 71 6.13 39.55 30.47
N LYS A 72 6.08 38.21 30.36
CA LYS A 72 7.17 37.30 30.75
C LYS A 72 8.48 37.63 30.00
N PHE A 73 8.36 37.95 28.72
CA PHE A 73 9.50 38.19 27.83
C PHE A 73 9.66 39.67 27.46
N GLN A 74 9.19 40.59 28.32
CA GLN A 74 9.22 42.03 28.04
C GLN A 74 10.62 42.54 27.67
N ASN A 75 11.67 42.01 28.30
CA ASN A 75 13.07 42.39 28.05
C ASN A 75 13.87 41.24 27.43
N ILE A 76 13.23 40.46 26.54
CA ILE A 76 13.88 39.35 25.85
C ILE A 76 15.14 39.79 25.12
N THR A 77 16.22 39.02 25.32
CA THR A 77 17.48 39.21 24.59
C THR A 77 17.94 37.88 24.05
N TRP A 78 18.59 37.93 22.90
CA TRP A 78 19.14 36.73 22.27
C TRP A 78 20.43 36.33 22.97
N GLU A 79 20.46 35.12 23.54
CA GLU A 79 21.63 34.62 24.27
C GLU A 79 22.42 33.58 23.46
N ALA A 80 23.70 33.88 23.19
CA ALA A 80 24.57 33.04 22.35
C ALA A 80 24.81 31.63 22.92
N ASN A 81 24.83 31.48 24.25
CA ASN A 81 25.05 30.21 24.94
C ASN A 81 23.86 29.23 24.83
N ARG A 82 22.71 29.70 24.33
CA ARG A 82 21.53 28.89 24.02
C ARG A 82 21.47 28.49 22.55
N ASN A 83 22.29 29.11 21.70
CA ASN A 83 22.43 28.73 20.30
C ASN A 83 22.81 27.24 20.25
N ASN A 84 22.04 26.45 19.52
CA ASN A 84 22.10 24.98 19.44
C ASN A 84 21.38 24.16 20.53
N LYS A 85 20.80 24.78 21.56
CA LYS A 85 19.98 24.10 22.57
C LYS A 85 18.50 24.18 22.23
N THR A 86 17.79 23.08 22.49
CA THR A 86 16.33 23.07 22.61
C THR A 86 15.91 23.41 24.03
N VAL A 87 14.63 23.68 24.22
CA VAL A 87 14.00 23.87 25.54
C VAL A 87 12.66 23.11 25.55
N GLU A 88 12.28 22.55 26.69
CA GLU A 88 10.94 22.03 26.91
C GLU A 88 9.94 23.18 27.09
N LEU A 89 8.71 23.02 26.61
CA LEU A 89 7.69 24.06 26.68
C LEU A 89 7.40 24.46 28.13
N ALA A 90 7.33 23.48 29.04
CA ALA A 90 7.10 23.72 30.46
C ALA A 90 8.20 24.57 31.09
N ALA A 91 9.46 24.24 30.84
CA ALA A 91 10.59 25.03 31.33
C ALA A 91 10.62 26.44 30.70
N PHE A 92 10.29 26.55 29.41
CA PHE A 92 10.28 27.84 28.72
C PHE A 92 9.17 28.77 29.23
N LEU A 93 7.99 28.22 29.55
CA LEU A 93 6.81 28.96 30.00
C LEU A 93 6.66 29.01 31.52
N GLN A 94 7.58 28.45 32.30
CA GLN A 94 7.52 28.47 33.77
C GLN A 94 7.47 29.89 34.32
N ASP A 95 6.47 30.22 35.13
CA ASP A 95 6.26 31.54 35.70
C ASP A 95 5.70 31.40 37.12
N ASP A 96 6.04 32.34 38.01
CA ASP A 96 5.66 32.27 39.42
C ASP A 96 4.19 32.65 39.67
N GLU A 97 3.57 33.39 38.73
CA GLU A 97 2.21 33.91 38.88
C GLU A 97 1.16 33.11 38.10
N GLU A 98 1.52 32.59 36.93
CA GLU A 98 0.59 31.86 36.06
C GLU A 98 1.18 30.58 35.50
N ASP A 99 0.32 29.56 35.34
CA ASP A 99 0.69 28.32 34.66
C ASP A 99 0.70 28.54 33.13
N GLY A 100 1.85 28.94 32.61
CA GLY A 100 2.03 29.27 31.19
C GLY A 100 1.68 28.13 30.23
N VAL A 101 1.87 26.86 30.63
CA VAL A 101 1.51 25.70 29.82
C VAL A 101 -0.01 25.57 29.72
N LYS A 102 -0.74 25.71 30.83
CA LYS A 102 -2.21 25.72 30.80
C LYS A 102 -2.77 26.86 29.96
N LEU A 103 -2.14 28.03 29.98
CA LEU A 103 -2.53 29.15 29.13
C LEU A 103 -2.31 28.84 27.65
N TYR A 104 -1.16 28.24 27.30
CA TYR A 104 -0.90 27.79 25.93
C TYR A 104 -1.92 26.76 25.46
N ASP A 105 -2.17 25.73 26.26
CA ASP A 105 -3.10 24.66 25.92
C ASP A 105 -4.53 25.20 25.71
N ALA A 106 -4.99 26.11 26.59
CA ALA A 106 -6.29 26.77 26.44
C ALA A 106 -6.37 27.64 25.16
N ALA A 107 -5.29 28.35 24.83
CA ALA A 107 -5.22 29.17 23.62
C ALA A 107 -5.22 28.32 22.33
N ILE A 108 -4.58 27.14 22.37
CA ILE A 108 -4.58 26.17 21.26
C ILE A 108 -5.97 25.54 21.09
N ASP A 109 -6.66 25.20 22.19
CA ASP A 109 -8.03 24.68 22.15
C ASP A 109 -8.99 25.70 21.53
N GLU A 110 -8.94 26.95 21.99
CA GLU A 110 -9.73 28.07 21.43
C GLU A 110 -9.41 28.29 19.93
N GLU A 111 -8.14 28.21 19.52
CA GLU A 111 -7.76 28.36 18.11
C GLU A 111 -8.27 27.21 17.22
N ASN A 112 -8.25 25.98 17.71
CA ASN A 112 -8.73 24.80 16.96
C ASN A 112 -10.25 24.84 16.67
N GLU A 113 -11.00 25.54 17.53
CA GLU A 113 -12.44 25.79 17.39
C GLU A 113 -12.77 27.05 16.56
N SER A 114 -11.77 27.83 16.16
CA SER A 114 -11.92 29.02 15.32
C SER A 114 -12.21 28.66 13.86
N ARG A 115 -13.27 29.24 13.30
CA ARG A 115 -13.59 29.15 11.87
C ARG A 115 -12.57 29.91 11.04
N ALA A 116 -12.13 31.07 11.52
CA ALA A 116 -11.10 31.85 10.86
C ALA A 116 -9.82 31.02 10.68
N PHE A 117 -9.42 30.27 11.71
CA PHE A 117 -8.28 29.36 11.64
C PHE A 117 -8.49 28.25 10.61
N ARG A 118 -9.61 27.51 10.70
CA ARG A 118 -9.90 26.40 9.77
C ARG A 118 -9.97 26.86 8.32
N ARG A 119 -10.58 28.01 8.07
CA ARG A 119 -10.64 28.66 6.75
C ARG A 119 -9.25 29.02 6.26
N ALA A 120 -8.41 29.59 7.11
CA ALA A 120 -7.04 29.95 6.76
C ALA A 120 -6.21 28.71 6.36
N VAL A 121 -6.31 27.62 7.14
CA VAL A 121 -5.64 26.36 6.80
C VAL A 121 -6.19 25.80 5.49
N PHE A 122 -7.51 25.82 5.26
CA PHE A 122 -8.11 25.37 4.00
C PHE A 122 -7.53 26.09 2.77
N PHE A 123 -7.48 27.42 2.78
CA PHE A 123 -6.96 28.19 1.65
C PHE A 123 -5.48 27.94 1.38
N ARG A 124 -4.69 27.72 2.43
CA ARG A 124 -3.27 27.35 2.28
C ARG A 124 -3.06 25.96 1.69
N LEU A 125 -4.01 25.06 1.90
CA LEU A 125 -3.99 23.71 1.34
C LEU A 125 -4.57 23.64 -0.07
N LEU A 126 -5.39 24.61 -0.46
CA LEU A 126 -6.04 24.69 -1.76
C LEU A 126 -5.06 25.18 -2.83
N LYS A 127 -4.98 24.44 -3.94
CA LYS A 127 -4.15 24.77 -5.11
C LYS A 127 -4.97 24.61 -6.38
N LEU A 128 -4.71 25.47 -7.36
CA LEU A 128 -5.23 25.31 -8.71
C LEU A 128 -4.18 24.62 -9.58
N PHE A 129 -4.58 23.54 -10.26
CA PHE A 129 -3.82 22.94 -11.32
C PHE A 129 -4.38 23.41 -12.67
N PRO A 130 -3.65 24.22 -13.45
CA PRO A 130 -4.21 24.88 -14.63
C PRO A 130 -4.50 23.90 -15.77
N GLY A 131 -5.30 24.33 -16.74
CA GLY A 131 -5.66 23.56 -17.94
C GLY A 131 -7.14 23.17 -17.98
N ASN A 132 -7.44 22.11 -18.72
CA ASN A 132 -8.79 21.59 -18.81
C ASN A 132 -9.16 20.74 -17.58
N LYS A 133 -10.46 20.62 -17.31
CA LYS A 133 -10.99 19.79 -16.23
C LYS A 133 -10.67 18.32 -16.48
N TRP A 134 -10.34 17.59 -15.42
CA TRP A 134 -10.24 16.14 -15.48
C TRP A 134 -11.64 15.52 -15.58
N GLU A 135 -11.76 14.41 -16.33
CA GLU A 135 -13.03 13.67 -16.44
C GLU A 135 -13.52 13.12 -15.10
N SER A 136 -12.59 12.84 -14.18
CA SER A 136 -12.89 12.37 -12.84
C SER A 136 -12.05 13.11 -11.82
N ARG A 137 -12.69 13.53 -10.72
CA ARG A 137 -11.95 14.01 -9.54
C ARG A 137 -11.12 12.86 -8.96
N ILE A 138 -9.99 13.21 -8.36
CA ILE A 138 -9.02 12.23 -7.86
C ILE A 138 -8.80 12.34 -6.35
N VAL A 139 -8.55 11.19 -5.71
CA VAL A 139 -7.86 11.10 -4.43
C VAL A 139 -6.51 10.45 -4.66
N LEU A 140 -5.45 11.24 -4.46
CA LEU A 140 -4.07 10.79 -4.52
C LEU A 140 -3.53 10.51 -3.12
N TRP A 141 -3.30 9.24 -2.84
CA TRP A 141 -2.62 8.77 -1.64
C TRP A 141 -1.10 8.84 -1.84
N ILE A 142 -0.36 9.40 -0.89
CA ILE A 142 1.11 9.48 -0.97
C ILE A 142 1.74 8.86 0.26
N GLY A 143 2.38 7.72 0.07
CA GLY A 143 3.09 6.99 1.11
C GLY A 143 4.57 7.29 1.15
N GLY A 144 5.13 7.19 2.35
CA GLY A 144 6.57 7.26 2.61
C GLY A 144 6.85 7.67 4.06
N PRO A 145 8.11 7.52 4.53
CA PRO A 145 8.52 7.95 5.86
C PRO A 145 8.18 9.42 6.19
N SER A 146 8.05 9.74 7.48
CA SER A 146 7.96 11.15 7.89
C SER A 146 9.20 11.90 7.38
N SER A 147 9.01 13.13 6.89
CA SER A 147 10.06 13.95 6.26
C SER A 147 10.63 13.42 4.93
N SER A 148 10.04 12.40 4.30
CA SER A 148 10.54 11.87 3.01
C SER A 148 10.29 12.74 1.78
N GLY A 149 9.74 13.94 1.95
CA GLY A 149 9.39 14.84 0.85
C GLY A 149 8.04 14.54 0.17
N LYS A 150 7.09 13.90 0.87
CA LYS A 150 5.75 13.56 0.33
C LYS A 150 5.01 14.75 -0.30
N THR A 151 5.05 15.91 0.33
CA THR A 151 4.39 17.14 -0.13
C THR A 151 5.02 17.65 -1.44
N TYR A 152 6.34 17.52 -1.58
CA TYR A 152 7.05 17.83 -2.82
C TYR A 152 6.78 16.78 -3.90
N ALA A 153 6.73 15.50 -3.51
CA ALA A 153 6.37 14.38 -4.39
C ALA A 153 4.94 14.51 -4.96
N ALA A 154 4.00 15.03 -4.16
CA ALA A 154 2.62 15.25 -4.58
C ALA A 154 2.50 16.06 -5.86
N LYS A 155 3.21 17.19 -5.91
CA LYS A 155 3.17 18.10 -7.05
C LYS A 155 3.67 17.40 -8.32
N GLY A 156 4.84 16.75 -8.27
CA GLY A 156 5.39 16.08 -9.45
C GLY A 156 4.55 14.88 -9.89
N VAL A 157 3.94 14.15 -8.95
CA VAL A 157 3.01 13.06 -9.26
C VAL A 157 1.78 13.59 -10.00
N LEU A 158 1.16 14.67 -9.50
CA LEU A 158 0.00 15.29 -10.15
C LEU A 158 0.36 15.83 -11.54
N GLU A 159 1.51 16.49 -11.70
CA GLU A 159 1.99 16.96 -13.01
C GLU A 159 2.21 15.82 -14.00
N LYS A 160 2.74 14.67 -13.54
CA LYS A 160 2.91 13.50 -14.40
C LYS A 160 1.57 12.86 -14.73
N MET A 161 0.68 12.73 -13.75
CA MET A 161 -0.67 12.19 -13.95
C MET A 161 -1.47 13.05 -14.94
N ASP A 162 -1.48 14.36 -14.76
CA ASP A 162 -2.17 15.29 -15.67
C ASP A 162 -1.64 15.20 -17.11
N ARG A 163 -0.33 15.02 -17.30
CA ARG A 163 0.27 14.95 -18.63
C ARG A 163 0.06 13.61 -19.32
N GLU A 164 0.14 12.50 -18.58
CA GLU A 164 0.32 11.16 -19.17
C GLU A 164 -0.81 10.18 -18.86
N ILE A 165 -1.66 10.44 -17.85
CA ILE A 165 -2.55 9.41 -17.29
C ILE A 165 -4.02 9.87 -17.20
N LEU A 166 -4.28 11.09 -16.74
CA LEU A 166 -5.63 11.57 -16.50
C LEU A 166 -6.28 12.02 -17.81
N GLN A 167 -7.48 11.50 -18.06
CA GLN A 167 -8.34 11.97 -19.14
C GLN A 167 -8.88 13.36 -18.81
N LYS A 168 -8.95 14.21 -19.83
CA LYS A 168 -9.33 15.62 -19.74
C LYS A 168 -10.57 15.85 -20.59
N THR A 169 -11.49 16.65 -20.08
CA THR A 169 -12.62 17.16 -20.87
C THR A 169 -12.17 18.37 -21.70
N ASP A 170 -13.06 18.88 -22.55
CA ASP A 170 -12.83 20.15 -23.26
C ASP A 170 -13.11 21.38 -22.40
N GLN A 171 -13.61 21.21 -21.17
CA GLN A 171 -13.98 22.32 -20.30
C GLN A 171 -12.73 22.99 -19.70
N PRO A 172 -12.52 24.30 -19.92
CA PRO A 172 -11.44 25.03 -19.28
C PRO A 172 -11.75 25.32 -17.80
N GLY A 173 -10.74 25.77 -17.05
CA GLY A 173 -10.91 26.26 -15.67
C GLY A 173 -10.11 25.51 -14.60
N GLY A 174 -9.22 24.61 -15.00
CA GLY A 174 -8.27 23.91 -14.13
C GLY A 174 -8.92 23.01 -13.08
N ASN A 175 -8.10 22.42 -12.21
CA ASN A 175 -8.53 21.44 -11.22
C ASN A 175 -8.13 21.93 -9.82
N TYR A 176 -9.10 22.12 -8.94
CA TYR A 176 -8.85 22.50 -7.56
C TYR A 176 -8.46 21.26 -6.75
N ILE A 177 -7.35 21.38 -6.02
CA ILE A 177 -6.76 20.28 -5.26
C ILE A 177 -6.49 20.75 -3.84
N VAL A 178 -6.94 19.96 -2.86
CA VAL A 178 -6.64 20.19 -1.45
C VAL A 178 -5.62 19.15 -0.99
N SER A 179 -4.47 19.61 -0.49
CA SER A 179 -3.43 18.71 0.04
C SER A 179 -3.50 18.62 1.56
N VAL A 180 -3.94 17.50 2.13
CA VAL A 180 -4.16 17.36 3.57
C VAL A 180 -2.84 17.08 4.31
N ASP A 181 -1.96 18.07 4.38
CA ASP A 181 -0.70 18.01 5.13
C ASP A 181 -0.81 18.81 6.43
N GLY A 182 -0.52 18.15 7.56
CA GLY A 182 -0.53 18.79 8.87
C GLY A 182 0.56 19.86 9.06
N SER A 183 1.50 20.02 8.13
CA SER A 183 2.47 21.14 8.15
C SER A 183 1.81 22.50 8.17
N PHE A 184 0.83 22.70 7.29
CA PHE A 184 0.21 23.99 7.09
C PHE A 184 -0.62 24.41 8.30
N GLU A 185 -1.22 23.47 9.01
CA GLU A 185 -1.90 23.74 10.28
C GLU A 185 -0.93 24.32 11.32
N ARG A 186 0.24 23.69 11.51
CA ARG A 186 1.28 24.18 12.43
C ARG A 186 1.84 25.54 12.01
N GLU A 187 2.08 25.75 10.72
CA GLU A 187 2.60 27.00 10.16
C GLU A 187 1.57 28.14 10.14
N THR A 188 0.28 27.80 10.26
CA THR A 188 -0.82 28.78 10.25
C THR A 188 -1.22 29.18 11.66
N SER A 189 -1.13 28.27 12.64
CA SER A 189 -1.47 28.52 14.06
C SER A 189 -0.72 29.73 14.59
N GLN A 190 -1.45 30.77 14.97
CA GLN A 190 -0.89 32.00 15.51
C GLN A 190 -0.23 31.73 16.86
N MET A 191 -0.91 31.00 17.75
CA MET A 191 -0.41 30.74 19.12
C MET A 191 0.86 29.90 19.11
N ARG A 192 0.88 28.82 18.32
CA ARG A 192 2.07 27.98 18.15
C ARG A 192 3.24 28.77 17.59
N GLN A 193 3.01 29.60 16.57
CA GLN A 193 4.09 30.39 15.97
C GLN A 193 4.60 31.47 16.91
N MET A 194 3.74 32.10 17.71
CA MET A 194 4.16 33.12 18.67
C MET A 194 5.10 32.53 19.73
N VAL A 195 4.73 31.45 20.42
CA VAL A 195 5.60 30.84 21.44
C VAL A 195 6.94 30.38 20.87
N LEU A 196 6.93 29.82 19.65
CA LEU A 196 8.15 29.44 18.95
C LEU A 196 9.05 30.66 18.68
N GLN A 197 8.50 31.76 18.15
CA GLN A 197 9.27 32.98 17.90
C GLN A 197 9.94 33.53 19.17
N PHE A 198 9.26 33.48 20.31
CA PHE A 198 9.83 33.87 21.60
C PHE A 198 11.00 32.96 22.01
N ALA A 199 10.89 31.64 21.83
CA ALA A 199 12.00 30.74 22.12
C ALA A 199 13.22 31.01 21.23
N LEU A 200 12.98 31.25 19.93
CA LEU A 200 14.05 31.60 18.99
C LEU A 200 14.69 32.95 19.31
N ALA A 201 13.89 33.97 19.65
CA ALA A 201 14.38 35.27 20.07
C ALA A 201 15.17 35.22 21.38
N SER A 202 14.90 34.23 22.24
CA SER A 202 15.64 33.98 23.48
C SER A 202 16.98 33.27 23.28
N GLY A 203 17.29 32.82 22.05
CA GLY A 203 18.54 32.12 21.74
C GLY A 203 18.41 30.63 21.44
N TYR A 204 17.28 29.99 21.72
CA TYR A 204 17.10 28.55 21.49
C TYR A 204 16.92 28.23 19.99
N LYS A 205 17.29 27.01 19.57
CA LYS A 205 17.05 26.55 18.19
C LYS A 205 15.60 26.07 17.95
N GLY A 206 14.82 25.91 19.02
CA GLY A 206 13.43 25.47 18.99
C GLY A 206 12.95 24.95 20.34
N ILE A 207 11.71 24.49 20.39
CA ILE A 207 11.06 23.88 21.56
C ILE A 207 10.82 22.39 21.26
N GLU A 208 11.34 21.48 22.07
CA GLU A 208 11.44 20.07 21.67
C GLU A 208 10.13 19.27 21.72
N ASP A 209 9.29 19.57 22.69
CA ASP A 209 7.99 18.96 22.95
C ASP A 209 6.82 19.79 22.38
N LEU A 210 7.09 20.89 21.66
CA LEU A 210 6.04 21.78 21.16
C LEU A 210 5.05 21.05 20.27
N HIS A 211 5.50 20.07 19.47
CA HIS A 211 4.58 19.27 18.64
C HIS A 211 3.56 18.49 19.48
N GLU A 212 3.97 17.96 20.63
CA GLU A 212 3.13 17.16 21.53
C GLU A 212 2.02 18.02 22.14
N HIS A 213 2.37 19.20 22.64
CA HIS A 213 1.40 20.14 23.21
C HIS A 213 0.41 20.71 22.18
N SER A 214 0.77 20.72 20.89
CA SER A 214 -0.13 21.18 19.83
C SER A 214 -0.83 20.06 19.07
N LYS A 215 -0.79 18.80 19.53
CA LYS A 215 -1.46 17.67 18.86
C LYS A 215 -2.98 17.82 18.74
N LYS A 216 -3.57 18.65 19.61
CA LYS A 216 -5.00 18.96 19.61
C LYS A 216 -5.44 19.78 18.39
N LEU A 217 -4.51 20.46 17.71
CA LEU A 217 -4.77 21.02 16.39
C LEU A 217 -5.12 19.84 15.45
N GLY A 218 -6.40 19.75 15.08
CA GLY A 218 -7.00 18.59 14.40
C GLY A 218 -7.66 18.96 13.07
N VAL A 219 -7.35 20.14 12.54
CA VAL A 219 -8.00 20.80 11.40
C VAL A 219 -7.92 19.94 10.14
N LYS A 220 -6.82 19.21 9.95
CA LYS A 220 -6.63 18.34 8.78
C LYS A 220 -7.81 17.39 8.51
N ASN A 221 -8.46 16.87 9.55
CA ASN A 221 -9.57 15.92 9.38
C ASN A 221 -10.85 16.61 8.88
N TYR A 222 -11.14 17.81 9.40
CA TYR A 222 -12.27 18.62 8.94
C TYR A 222 -12.09 19.05 7.48
N ILE A 223 -10.87 19.45 7.10
CA ILE A 223 -10.55 19.79 5.70
C ILE A 223 -10.66 18.58 4.79
N LYS A 224 -10.15 17.41 5.22
CA LYS A 224 -10.30 16.15 4.47
C LYS A 224 -11.77 15.86 4.20
N ASN A 225 -12.60 15.93 5.23
CA ASN A 225 -14.03 15.63 5.13
C ASN A 225 -14.77 16.65 4.25
N ALA A 226 -14.45 17.94 4.38
CA ALA A 226 -15.01 19.00 3.53
C ALA A 226 -14.67 18.81 2.05
N ALA A 227 -13.41 18.53 1.74
CA ALA A 227 -12.96 18.32 0.37
C ALA A 227 -13.54 17.05 -0.27
N LEU A 228 -13.84 16.02 0.52
CA LEU A 228 -14.51 14.81 0.03
C LEU A 228 -15.99 15.02 -0.27
N GLU A 229 -16.64 15.90 0.49
CA GLU A 229 -18.06 16.23 0.29
C GLU A 229 -18.26 17.07 -0.98
N ASP A 230 -17.32 17.95 -1.31
CA ASP A 230 -17.40 18.77 -2.52
C ASP A 230 -16.91 18.02 -3.78
N GLU A 231 -17.79 17.86 -4.77
CA GLU A 231 -17.48 17.18 -6.04
C GLU A 231 -16.49 17.94 -6.94
N ARG A 232 -16.24 19.22 -6.67
CA ARG A 232 -15.32 20.05 -7.46
C ARG A 232 -13.87 19.93 -6.99
N LEU A 233 -13.64 19.31 -5.83
CA LEU A 233 -12.33 19.23 -5.20
C LEU A 233 -11.71 17.84 -5.37
N SER A 234 -10.47 17.84 -5.83
CA SER A 234 -9.59 16.67 -5.73
C SER A 234 -8.77 16.73 -4.44
N LEU A 235 -8.28 15.58 -3.99
CA LEU A 235 -7.64 15.43 -2.69
C LEU A 235 -6.25 14.80 -2.81
N VAL A 236 -5.29 15.32 -2.06
CA VAL A 236 -4.01 14.66 -1.83
C VAL A 236 -3.89 14.32 -0.35
N ILE A 237 -3.58 13.06 -0.05
CA ILE A 237 -3.42 12.56 1.32
C ILE A 237 -1.99 12.05 1.51
N PRO A 238 -1.07 12.88 2.00
CA PRO A 238 0.24 12.42 2.45
C PRO A 238 0.11 11.69 3.79
N ASP A 239 0.52 10.43 3.83
CA ASP A 239 0.39 9.57 5.03
C ASP A 239 1.64 8.71 5.20
N THR A 240 1.97 8.37 6.44
CA THR A 240 3.00 7.37 6.78
C THR A 240 2.42 5.97 6.89
N PHE A 241 1.08 5.84 6.96
CA PHE A 241 0.34 4.58 7.06
C PHE A 241 0.76 3.73 8.27
N VAL A 242 1.05 4.40 9.38
CA VAL A 242 1.33 3.76 10.69
C VAL A 242 0.04 3.62 11.52
N ARG A 243 -1.12 3.87 10.91
CA ARG A 243 -2.45 3.72 11.53
C ARG A 243 -3.07 2.38 11.17
N GLU A 244 -4.09 1.99 11.92
CA GLU A 244 -4.82 0.75 11.74
C GLU A 244 -5.28 0.54 10.28
N PRO A 245 -4.95 -0.59 9.64
CA PRO A 245 -5.34 -0.88 8.25
C PRO A 245 -6.85 -0.78 8.01
N THR A 246 -7.67 -1.05 9.02
CA THR A 246 -9.13 -0.96 8.94
C THR A 246 -9.65 0.45 8.73
N ASP A 247 -8.96 1.46 9.26
CA ASP A 247 -9.35 2.86 9.10
C ASP A 247 -9.02 3.35 7.69
N VAL A 248 -7.85 2.95 7.20
CA VAL A 248 -7.44 3.23 5.82
C VAL A 248 -8.39 2.55 4.83
N TYR A 249 -8.79 1.30 5.08
CA TYR A 249 -9.81 0.61 4.28
C TYR A 249 -11.14 1.36 4.25
N ARG A 250 -11.59 1.82 5.41
CA ARG A 250 -12.84 2.55 5.54
C ARG A 250 -12.80 3.83 4.73
N ASP A 251 -11.71 4.59 4.83
CA ASP A 251 -11.48 5.79 4.01
C ASP A 251 -11.56 5.43 2.52
N CYS A 252 -10.76 4.46 2.05
CA CYS A 252 -10.74 4.04 0.66
C CYS A 252 -12.10 3.58 0.11
N LYS A 253 -12.86 2.80 0.89
CA LYS A 253 -14.21 2.34 0.52
C LYS A 253 -15.19 3.52 0.49
N THR A 254 -15.08 4.45 1.43
CA THR A 254 -15.90 5.66 1.48
C THR A 254 -15.66 6.53 0.25
N PHE A 255 -14.41 6.69 -0.16
CA PHE A 255 -14.07 7.52 -1.31
C PHE A 255 -14.52 6.87 -2.62
N ALA A 256 -14.40 5.54 -2.73
CA ALA A 256 -14.90 4.80 -3.87
C ALA A 256 -16.43 4.93 -4.04
N LYS A 257 -17.19 4.92 -2.93
CA LYS A 257 -18.64 5.14 -2.94
C LYS A 257 -19.03 6.53 -3.43
N LYS A 258 -18.16 7.52 -3.26
CA LYS A 258 -18.36 8.90 -3.73
C LYS A 258 -17.92 9.11 -5.19
N GLY A 259 -17.71 8.02 -5.94
CA GLY A 259 -17.34 8.05 -7.37
C GLY A 259 -15.95 8.61 -7.65
N VAL A 260 -15.07 8.69 -6.65
CA VAL A 260 -13.75 9.30 -6.79
C VAL A 260 -12.75 8.31 -7.38
N ALA A 261 -12.01 8.72 -8.40
CA ALA A 261 -10.88 7.95 -8.90
C ALA A 261 -9.73 7.98 -7.88
N GLN A 262 -9.14 6.83 -7.56
CA GLN A 262 -8.08 6.75 -6.57
C GLN A 262 -6.76 6.36 -7.22
N ALA A 263 -5.68 7.02 -6.80
CA ALA A 263 -4.31 6.69 -7.18
C ALA A 263 -3.43 6.62 -5.93
N PHE A 264 -2.39 5.80 -5.98
CA PHE A 264 -1.41 5.72 -4.90
C PHE A 264 -0.01 5.96 -5.42
N ALA A 265 0.74 6.85 -4.77
CA ALA A 265 2.16 7.07 -5.01
C ALA A 265 2.95 6.69 -3.76
N GLU A 266 4.08 5.99 -3.93
CA GLU A 266 5.05 5.80 -2.86
C GLU A 266 6.33 6.59 -3.13
N VAL A 267 6.90 7.18 -2.08
CA VAL A 267 8.26 7.71 -2.09
C VAL A 267 9.20 6.61 -1.60
N LYS A 268 10.13 6.17 -2.46
CA LYS A 268 11.07 5.09 -2.16
C LYS A 268 12.52 5.52 -2.41
N ALA A 269 13.45 4.79 -1.81
CA ALA A 269 14.87 4.92 -2.12
C ALA A 269 15.17 4.53 -3.58
N GLU A 270 16.23 5.13 -4.12
CA GLU A 270 16.95 4.57 -5.25
C GLU A 270 17.44 3.15 -4.90
N LYS A 271 17.37 2.21 -5.86
CA LYS A 271 17.71 0.80 -5.63
C LYS A 271 19.16 0.67 -5.17
N GLY A 272 19.40 0.06 -4.01
CA GLY A 272 20.74 -0.11 -3.44
C GLY A 272 21.27 1.09 -2.66
N PHE A 273 20.43 2.12 -2.44
CA PHE A 273 20.78 3.34 -1.72
C PHE A 273 19.80 3.63 -0.57
N GLU A 274 19.37 2.59 0.13
CA GLU A 274 18.45 2.70 1.27
C GLU A 274 19.02 3.56 2.41
N ASP A 275 20.32 3.44 2.70
CA ASP A 275 21.00 4.22 3.75
C ASP A 275 21.10 5.71 3.39
N ARG A 276 21.34 6.02 2.11
CA ARG A 276 21.28 7.39 1.58
C ARG A 276 19.90 7.98 1.79
N PHE A 277 18.85 7.22 1.46
CA PHE A 277 17.48 7.68 1.64
C PHE A 277 17.17 7.94 3.13
N GLN A 278 17.56 7.04 4.03
CA GLN A 278 17.39 7.26 5.46
C GLN A 278 18.14 8.52 5.94
N THR A 279 19.36 8.72 5.46
CA THR A 279 20.17 9.89 5.78
C THR A 279 19.51 11.18 5.27
N SER A 280 19.07 11.22 4.01
CA SER A 280 18.42 12.40 3.44
C SER A 280 17.12 12.74 4.15
N VAL A 281 16.33 11.72 4.52
CA VAL A 281 15.11 11.92 5.33
C VAL A 281 15.41 12.49 6.72
N LYS A 282 16.45 11.99 7.40
CA LYS A 282 16.91 12.57 8.67
C LYS A 282 17.29 14.03 8.50
N LYS A 283 18.17 14.38 7.55
CA LYS A 283 18.63 15.76 7.36
C LYS A 283 17.50 16.71 6.98
N MET A 284 16.54 16.27 6.15
CA MET A 284 15.34 17.06 5.86
C MET A 284 14.47 17.26 7.10
N GLY A 285 14.32 16.23 7.94
CA GLY A 285 13.61 16.33 9.21
C GLY A 285 14.27 17.32 10.17
N ASP A 286 15.57 17.19 10.40
CA ASP A 286 16.34 18.04 11.30
C ASP A 286 16.35 19.50 10.83
N SER A 287 16.58 19.74 9.53
CA SER A 287 16.58 21.08 8.93
C SER A 287 15.24 21.80 9.06
N ARG A 288 14.14 21.06 9.17
CA ARG A 288 12.80 21.60 9.37
C ARG A 288 12.47 21.77 10.86
N ALA A 289 13.01 20.89 11.70
CA ALA A 289 12.77 20.92 13.14
C ALA A 289 13.38 22.17 13.77
N TRP A 290 14.61 22.50 13.40
CA TRP A 290 15.45 23.44 14.14
C TRP A 290 15.88 24.65 13.33
N ASN A 291 15.87 25.80 13.99
CA ASN A 291 16.39 27.04 13.44
C ASN A 291 17.93 27.07 13.52
N SER A 292 18.56 27.53 12.45
CA SER A 292 20.02 27.69 12.32
C SER A 292 20.47 29.14 12.18
N LYS A 293 19.53 30.10 12.24
CA LYS A 293 19.78 31.52 12.00
C LYS A 293 19.49 32.34 13.25
N LYS A 294 20.26 33.41 13.48
CA LYS A 294 19.95 34.36 14.54
C LYS A 294 18.55 34.96 14.35
N PHE A 295 17.66 34.72 15.31
CA PHE A 295 16.32 35.28 15.37
C PHE A 295 16.26 36.25 16.55
N THR A 296 15.82 37.48 16.35
CA THR A 296 15.88 38.55 17.35
C THR A 296 14.48 39.08 17.66
N GLU A 297 14.33 39.84 18.73
CA GLU A 297 13.06 40.41 19.19
C GLU A 297 12.32 41.14 18.07
N GLU A 298 13.02 41.91 17.23
CA GLU A 298 12.41 42.71 16.16
C GLU A 298 11.76 41.85 15.06
N LYS A 299 12.04 40.54 15.04
CA LYS A 299 11.46 39.58 14.10
C LYS A 299 10.17 38.94 14.62
N ILE A 300 9.84 39.12 15.90
CA ILE A 300 8.61 38.58 16.49
C ILE A 300 7.43 39.34 15.91
N LYS A 301 6.53 38.61 15.23
CA LYS A 301 5.28 39.16 14.73
C LYS A 301 4.21 38.10 14.56
N MET A 302 2.95 38.52 14.67
CA MET A 302 1.82 37.67 14.31
C MET A 302 1.88 37.32 12.82
N ASN A 303 1.41 36.12 12.45
CA ASN A 303 1.44 35.61 11.07
C ASN A 303 2.83 35.55 10.41
N ASN A 304 3.92 35.47 11.18
CA ASN A 304 5.26 35.39 10.62
C ASN A 304 5.47 34.11 9.80
N ARG A 305 5.73 34.25 8.49
CA ARG A 305 5.95 33.12 7.57
C ARG A 305 7.42 32.72 7.43
N ASN A 306 8.33 33.57 7.90
CA ASN A 306 9.77 33.43 7.65
C ASN A 306 10.56 32.89 8.85
N ILE A 307 9.90 32.08 9.70
CA ILE A 307 10.52 31.49 10.89
C ILE A 307 11.53 30.41 10.50
N GLY A 308 11.25 29.65 9.43
CA GLY A 308 12.18 28.68 8.86
C GLY A 308 12.35 27.37 9.65
N CYS A 309 11.58 27.17 10.72
CA CYS A 309 11.54 25.91 11.48
C CYS A 309 10.15 25.67 12.08
N GLU A 310 9.88 24.42 12.48
CA GLU A 310 8.58 24.01 13.04
C GLU A 310 8.63 23.49 14.47
N SER A 311 9.81 23.24 15.04
CA SER A 311 9.94 22.58 16.35
C SER A 311 9.16 21.25 16.40
N LYS A 312 9.42 20.42 15.38
CA LYS A 312 8.91 19.05 15.27
C LYS A 312 10.10 18.11 15.12
N VAL A 313 10.48 17.47 16.22
CA VAL A 313 11.62 16.55 16.29
C VAL A 313 11.49 15.46 15.24
N TYR A 314 12.57 15.18 14.53
CA TYR A 314 12.66 14.00 13.68
C TYR A 314 12.84 12.74 14.53
N GLN A 315 11.91 11.80 14.43
CA GLN A 315 11.97 10.54 15.15
C GLN A 315 12.45 9.43 14.20
N GLY A 316 13.74 9.10 14.27
CA GLY A 316 14.38 8.12 13.38
C GLY A 316 13.74 6.73 13.39
N ASN A 317 13.22 6.30 14.53
CA ASN A 317 12.53 5.00 14.67
C ASN A 317 11.30 4.89 13.76
N TYR A 318 10.61 6.00 13.48
CA TYR A 318 9.44 6.03 12.60
C TYR A 318 9.78 5.94 11.11
N PHE A 319 11.05 6.01 10.74
CA PHE A 319 11.46 5.82 9.36
C PHE A 319 11.10 4.42 8.85
N LYS A 320 11.50 3.39 9.61
CA LYS A 320 11.19 1.99 9.28
C LYS A 320 9.69 1.73 9.29
N PHE A 321 8.97 2.29 10.27
CA PHE A 321 7.51 2.16 10.33
C PHE A 321 6.83 2.77 9.11
N GLY A 322 7.25 3.95 8.67
CA GLY A 322 6.71 4.57 7.46
C GLY A 322 7.00 3.77 6.19
N LEU A 323 8.16 3.12 6.08
CA LEU A 323 8.47 2.22 4.95
C LEU A 323 7.55 0.98 4.95
N ILE A 324 7.40 0.34 6.10
CA ILE A 324 6.58 -0.87 6.24
C ILE A 324 5.11 -0.54 5.99
N GLY A 325 4.57 0.48 6.67
CA GLY A 325 3.19 0.93 6.50
C GLY A 325 2.87 1.29 5.04
N THR A 326 3.78 1.99 4.36
CA THR A 326 3.64 2.30 2.93
C THR A 326 3.61 1.05 2.05
N LYS A 327 4.47 0.06 2.30
CA LYS A 327 4.49 -1.20 1.55
C LYS A 327 3.22 -2.02 1.78
N VAL A 328 2.74 -2.10 3.03
CA VAL A 328 1.49 -2.76 3.39
C VAL A 328 0.33 -2.08 2.69
N PHE A 329 0.24 -0.74 2.79
CA PHE A 329 -0.81 0.01 2.11
C PHE A 329 -0.75 -0.13 0.60
N LYS A 330 0.44 -0.15 -0.02
CA LYS A 330 0.56 -0.40 -1.47
C LYS A 330 -0.06 -1.74 -1.88
N ARG A 331 0.25 -2.80 -1.14
CA ARG A 331 -0.33 -4.13 -1.38
C ARG A 331 -1.85 -4.07 -1.22
N PHE A 332 -2.30 -3.43 -0.15
CA PHE A 332 -3.71 -3.24 0.15
C PHE A 332 -4.45 -2.44 -0.94
N PHE A 333 -3.92 -1.30 -1.35
CA PHE A 333 -4.43 -0.43 -2.41
C PHE A 333 -4.63 -1.18 -3.72
N LYS A 334 -3.64 -2.01 -4.09
CA LYS A 334 -3.72 -2.88 -5.28
C LYS A 334 -4.84 -3.91 -5.18
N SER A 335 -5.19 -4.38 -3.98
CA SER A 335 -6.21 -5.40 -3.76
C SER A 335 -7.66 -4.88 -3.78
N PHE A 336 -7.92 -3.58 -3.62
CA PHE A 336 -9.30 -3.07 -3.61
C PHE A 336 -9.59 -1.97 -4.64
N SER A 337 -8.57 -1.22 -5.08
CA SER A 337 -8.78 -0.11 -6.02
C SER A 337 -9.12 -0.65 -7.40
N ARG A 338 -10.20 -0.16 -8.02
CA ARG A 338 -10.59 -0.57 -9.38
C ARG A 338 -9.53 -0.19 -10.41
N ASN A 339 -8.98 1.02 -10.31
CA ASN A 339 -8.08 1.56 -11.33
C ASN A 339 -6.61 1.14 -11.12
N LYS A 340 -6.29 0.48 -9.98
CA LYS A 340 -4.97 -0.05 -9.58
C LYS A 340 -3.74 0.83 -9.92
N LEU A 341 -3.94 2.13 -10.07
CA LEU A 341 -2.91 3.06 -10.49
C LEU A 341 -1.92 3.29 -9.36
N THR A 342 -0.71 2.76 -9.54
CA THR A 342 0.37 2.95 -8.58
C THR A 342 1.54 3.68 -9.22
N LEU A 343 1.98 4.75 -8.57
CA LEU A 343 3.14 5.54 -8.94
C LEU A 343 4.26 5.32 -7.92
N THR A 344 5.47 5.60 -8.36
CA THR A 344 6.66 5.46 -7.55
C THR A 344 7.56 6.64 -7.82
N VAL A 345 7.82 7.40 -6.76
CA VAL A 345 8.71 8.55 -6.73
C VAL A 345 10.03 8.08 -6.14
N THR A 346 11.08 8.06 -6.95
CA THR A 346 12.41 7.69 -6.49
C THR A 346 13.07 8.91 -5.86
N ASN A 347 13.38 8.80 -4.57
CA ASN A 347 14.15 9.81 -3.86
C ASN A 347 15.63 9.49 -4.03
N ASP A 348 16.29 10.28 -4.88
CA ASP A 348 17.74 10.27 -5.07
C ASP A 348 18.42 11.50 -4.46
N LEU A 349 17.76 12.17 -3.50
CA LEU A 349 18.34 13.33 -2.83
C LEU A 349 19.57 12.90 -2.02
N ILE A 350 20.70 13.56 -2.28
CA ILE A 350 21.92 13.44 -1.49
C ILE A 350 22.22 14.73 -0.76
N TYR A 351 22.86 14.59 0.39
CA TYR A 351 23.56 15.66 1.07
C TYR A 351 25.05 15.39 0.92
N LEU A 352 25.81 16.38 0.47
CA LEU A 352 27.25 16.34 0.39
C LEU A 352 27.80 17.31 1.43
N VAL A 353 28.85 16.90 2.14
CA VAL A 353 29.59 17.73 3.10
C VAL A 353 31.01 17.93 2.59
N LYS A 354 31.57 19.12 2.78
CA LYS A 354 32.94 19.43 2.41
C LYS A 354 33.88 18.88 3.50
N LYS A 355 34.70 17.89 3.16
CA LYS A 355 35.71 17.26 4.04
C LYS A 355 37.04 17.23 3.31
N ASP A 356 38.08 17.82 3.90
CA ASP A 356 39.42 17.90 3.32
C ASP A 356 39.44 18.60 1.95
N GLY A 357 38.59 19.62 1.77
CA GLY A 357 38.43 20.33 0.49
C GLY A 357 37.62 19.59 -0.57
N LEU A 358 37.18 18.35 -0.30
CA LEU A 358 36.43 17.50 -1.23
C LEU A 358 34.97 17.34 -0.80
N TRP A 359 34.06 17.28 -1.78
CA TRP A 359 32.66 16.96 -1.54
C TRP A 359 32.49 15.45 -1.34
N LYS A 360 32.03 15.05 -0.16
CA LYS A 360 31.74 13.65 0.20
C LYS A 360 30.27 13.50 0.61
N GLU A 361 29.65 12.38 0.28
CA GLU A 361 28.27 12.09 0.70
C GLU A 361 28.19 12.03 2.24
N CYS A 362 27.16 12.67 2.79
CA CYS A 362 26.88 12.66 4.22
C CYS A 362 26.51 11.26 4.67
N LYS A 363 27.05 10.87 5.82
CA LYS A 363 26.61 9.70 6.57
C LYS A 363 25.46 10.05 7.52
N TYR A 364 24.82 9.02 8.08
CA TYR A 364 23.72 9.20 9.01
C TYR A 364 24.14 10.07 10.22
N GLU A 365 25.33 9.84 10.75
CA GLU A 365 25.90 10.49 11.93
C GLU A 365 26.43 11.91 11.65
N ASP A 366 26.63 12.29 10.39
CA ASP A 366 27.23 13.60 10.06
C ASP A 366 26.35 14.75 10.54
N ASN A 367 26.78 15.52 11.54
CA ASN A 367 26.00 16.67 12.00
C ASN A 367 26.11 17.83 10.99
N LEU A 368 24.96 18.41 10.63
CA LEU A 368 24.85 19.61 9.78
C LEU A 368 24.41 20.83 10.58
N GLU A 369 24.27 20.73 11.90
CA GLU A 369 24.09 21.87 12.79
C GLU A 369 25.27 22.85 12.62
N ASP A 370 24.98 24.14 12.65
CA ASP A 370 25.89 25.27 12.39
C ASP A 370 26.56 25.33 11.00
N LYS A 371 26.25 24.40 10.10
CA LYS A 371 26.81 24.39 8.74
C LYS A 371 25.95 25.23 7.80
N LYS A 372 26.60 25.90 6.83
CA LYS A 372 25.94 26.74 5.83
C LYS A 372 25.83 26.03 4.48
N GLU A 373 24.61 25.94 3.95
CA GLU A 373 24.35 25.39 2.62
C GLU A 373 25.07 26.21 1.54
N GLY A 374 25.73 25.54 0.60
CA GLY A 374 26.57 26.14 -0.45
C GLY A 374 28.02 26.42 -0.03
N ILE A 375 28.36 26.27 1.25
CA ILE A 375 29.73 26.44 1.76
C ILE A 375 30.22 25.14 2.40
N ASP A 376 29.53 24.69 3.44
CA ASP A 376 29.92 23.54 4.26
C ASP A 376 29.22 22.24 3.81
N PHE A 377 28.00 22.38 3.30
CA PHE A 377 27.22 21.28 2.74
C PHE A 377 26.41 21.74 1.52
N ILE A 378 26.00 20.81 0.67
CA ILE A 378 25.10 21.08 -0.46
C ILE A 378 24.13 19.90 -0.60
N ARG A 379 22.89 20.19 -1.00
CA ARG A 379 21.89 19.16 -1.33
C ARG A 379 21.54 19.20 -2.81
N MET A 380 21.47 18.04 -3.43
CA MET A 380 21.12 17.91 -4.84
C MET A 380 20.66 16.47 -5.14
N PRO A 381 20.01 16.23 -6.29
CA PRO A 381 19.82 14.87 -6.80
C PRO A 381 21.18 14.19 -7.05
N ALA A 382 21.29 12.90 -6.73
CA ALA A 382 22.51 12.11 -6.95
C ALA A 382 22.94 12.14 -8.42
N ARG A 383 21.98 12.20 -9.35
CA ARG A 383 22.24 12.31 -10.79
C ARG A 383 23.00 13.57 -11.17
N VAL A 384 22.73 14.70 -10.50
CA VAL A 384 23.44 15.97 -10.74
C VAL A 384 24.90 15.83 -10.34
N TYR A 385 25.17 15.26 -9.16
CA TYR A 385 26.53 15.05 -8.67
C TYR A 385 27.30 14.06 -9.53
N ASN A 386 26.69 12.92 -9.88
CA ASN A 386 27.29 11.93 -10.77
C ASN A 386 27.58 12.55 -12.14
N TYR A 387 26.66 13.34 -12.71
CA TYR A 387 26.91 14.03 -13.98
C TYR A 387 28.12 14.97 -13.89
N TRP A 388 28.21 15.81 -12.85
CA TRP A 388 29.35 16.70 -12.65
C TRP A 388 30.68 15.93 -12.54
N ARG A 389 30.68 14.86 -11.74
CA ARG A 389 31.86 14.01 -11.51
C ARG A 389 32.27 13.27 -12.79
N ASP A 390 31.33 12.57 -13.42
CA ASP A 390 31.61 11.64 -14.52
C ASP A 390 31.97 12.38 -15.82
N ASN A 391 31.56 13.65 -15.97
CA ASN A 391 31.94 14.50 -17.09
C ASN A 391 33.20 15.35 -16.81
N ASN A 392 33.87 15.15 -15.67
CA ASN A 392 35.08 15.90 -15.29
C ASN A 392 34.94 17.42 -15.44
N ILE A 393 33.83 17.97 -14.93
CA ILE A 393 33.56 19.40 -15.05
C ILE A 393 34.55 20.19 -14.20
N ASN A 394 35.34 21.06 -14.85
CA ASN A 394 36.41 21.84 -14.21
C ASN A 394 35.92 22.92 -13.22
N GLU A 395 34.66 23.36 -13.34
CA GLU A 395 34.06 24.30 -12.40
C GLU A 395 33.77 23.63 -11.05
N PRO A 396 34.04 24.29 -9.90
CA PRO A 396 33.67 23.76 -8.59
C PRO A 396 32.18 23.39 -8.53
N LEU A 397 31.86 22.25 -7.93
CA LEU A 397 30.50 21.69 -7.89
C LEU A 397 29.45 22.72 -7.45
N GLU A 398 29.74 23.50 -6.41
CA GLU A 398 28.87 24.53 -5.87
C GLU A 398 28.61 25.68 -6.86
N VAL A 399 29.62 26.05 -7.65
CA VAL A 399 29.51 27.09 -8.68
C VAL A 399 28.72 26.54 -9.85
N TRP A 400 29.14 25.40 -10.39
CA TRP A 400 28.51 24.76 -11.53
C TRP A 400 27.04 24.43 -11.29
N TYR A 401 26.71 23.88 -10.11
CA TYR A 401 25.32 23.54 -9.79
C TYR A 401 24.42 24.78 -9.75
N ASN A 402 24.92 25.88 -9.17
CA ASN A 402 24.15 27.12 -9.05
C ASN A 402 23.99 27.86 -10.37
N THR A 403 24.95 27.76 -11.30
CA THR A 403 24.91 28.49 -12.58
C THR A 403 24.34 27.69 -13.73
N LYS A 404 24.52 26.36 -13.74
CA LYS A 404 24.17 25.48 -14.87
C LYS A 404 23.37 24.27 -14.42
N GLY A 405 23.86 23.53 -13.43
CA GLY A 405 23.31 22.22 -13.05
C GLY A 405 21.84 22.24 -12.65
N LYS A 406 21.38 23.31 -11.96
CA LYS A 406 19.98 23.48 -11.55
C LYS A 406 19.00 23.60 -12.72
N GLU A 407 19.45 24.15 -13.85
CA GLU A 407 18.61 24.43 -15.01
C GLU A 407 18.42 23.19 -15.92
N ILE A 408 19.27 22.18 -15.76
CA ILE A 408 19.20 20.95 -16.55
C ILE A 408 18.06 20.06 -16.02
N LYS A 409 16.86 20.27 -16.57
CA LYS A 409 15.62 19.62 -16.15
C LYS A 409 15.73 18.10 -16.02
N ASN A 410 16.42 17.42 -16.93
CA ASN A 410 16.58 15.96 -16.88
C ASN A 410 17.37 15.48 -15.65
N LEU A 411 18.24 16.31 -15.09
CA LEU A 411 18.99 16.01 -13.88
C LEU A 411 18.19 16.35 -12.61
N THR A 412 17.38 17.41 -12.66
CA THR A 412 16.68 17.95 -11.47
C THR A 412 15.23 17.52 -11.30
N GLN A 413 14.56 17.06 -12.36
CA GLN A 413 13.18 16.58 -12.28
C GLN A 413 13.07 15.32 -11.41
N GLN A 414 11.92 15.15 -10.75
CA GLN A 414 11.64 13.94 -9.98
C GLN A 414 11.57 12.72 -10.90
N LEU A 415 12.17 11.61 -10.48
CA LEU A 415 12.01 10.33 -11.14
C LEU A 415 10.71 9.67 -10.69
N ILE A 416 9.71 9.74 -11.56
CA ILE A 416 8.40 9.16 -11.30
C ILE A 416 8.10 8.12 -12.36
N THR A 417 7.89 6.90 -11.92
CA THR A 417 7.42 5.79 -12.76
C THR A 417 6.03 5.41 -12.31
N TYR A 418 5.18 4.93 -13.22
CA TYR A 418 3.87 4.40 -12.87
C TYR A 418 3.68 3.01 -13.43
N LYS A 419 2.75 2.28 -12.83
CA LYS A 419 2.22 1.02 -13.34
C LYS A 419 0.70 1.10 -13.33
N THR A 420 0.11 0.99 -14.50
CA THR A 420 -1.29 0.58 -14.69
C THR A 420 -1.28 -0.94 -14.63
N ASN A 421 -2.01 -1.49 -13.67
CA ASN A 421 -1.87 -2.88 -13.29
C ASN A 421 -3.11 -3.65 -13.80
N ASP A 422 -3.24 -3.78 -15.13
CA ASP A 422 -4.27 -4.63 -15.75
C ASP A 422 -4.01 -6.11 -15.38
N LYS A 423 -2.73 -6.49 -15.32
CA LYS A 423 -2.20 -7.83 -14.94
C LYS A 423 -2.39 -8.27 -13.48
N TYR A 424 -3.10 -7.52 -12.64
CA TYR A 424 -3.21 -7.84 -11.20
C TYR A 424 -4.63 -8.18 -10.76
N SER A 425 -5.49 -8.62 -11.69
CA SER A 425 -6.72 -9.37 -11.36
C SER A 425 -6.45 -10.59 -10.48
N GLU A 426 -5.21 -11.09 -10.38
CA GLU A 426 -4.93 -12.49 -9.97
C GLU A 426 -4.22 -12.70 -8.63
N SER A 427 -4.23 -11.74 -7.69
CA SER A 427 -3.61 -12.00 -6.36
C SER A 427 -4.53 -11.59 -5.20
N TYR A 428 -5.53 -12.43 -4.95
CA TYR A 428 -6.59 -12.20 -3.96
C TYR A 428 -6.61 -13.13 -2.75
N SER A 429 -5.64 -14.04 -2.60
CA SER A 429 -5.66 -15.09 -1.58
C SER A 429 -5.66 -14.59 -0.14
N PHE A 430 -4.85 -13.58 0.19
CA PHE A 430 -4.69 -13.12 1.58
C PHE A 430 -5.86 -12.22 2.08
N PHE A 431 -6.47 -11.43 1.21
CA PHE A 431 -7.50 -10.46 1.60
C PHE A 431 -8.94 -10.96 1.43
N ASN A 432 -9.18 -12.00 0.61
CA ASN A 432 -10.46 -12.70 0.63
C ASN A 432 -10.72 -13.35 1.99
N LEU A 433 -9.66 -13.84 2.66
CA LEU A 433 -9.69 -14.37 4.03
C LEU A 433 -10.16 -13.34 5.09
N LEU A 434 -9.82 -12.06 4.90
CA LEU A 434 -10.25 -10.95 5.78
C LEU A 434 -11.67 -10.45 5.48
N ARG A 435 -12.17 -10.67 4.25
CA ARG A 435 -13.52 -10.29 3.81
C ARG A 435 -14.59 -11.26 4.32
N THR A 436 -14.27 -12.53 4.45
CA THR A 436 -15.20 -13.59 4.87
C THR A 436 -15.30 -13.74 6.40
N ASN A 437 -14.33 -13.24 7.16
CA ASN A 437 -14.29 -13.38 8.63
C ASN A 437 -14.91 -12.22 9.44
N ARG A 438 -15.52 -11.22 8.79
CA ARG A 438 -16.44 -10.32 9.52
C ARG A 438 -17.85 -10.83 9.37
N TRP A 439 -18.36 -11.43 10.45
CA TRP A 439 -19.79 -11.55 10.74
C TRP A 439 -20.53 -10.29 10.25
N TYR A 440 -21.17 -10.39 9.10
CA TYR A 440 -22.14 -9.41 8.64
C TYR A 440 -23.41 -10.18 8.27
N LYS A 441 -24.43 -9.93 9.09
CA LYS A 441 -25.83 -10.19 8.79
C LYS A 441 -26.19 -9.65 7.39
N SER A 442 -26.82 -10.53 6.62
CA SER A 442 -27.73 -10.29 5.50
C SER A 442 -27.36 -9.20 4.49
N GLN A 443 -26.64 -9.57 3.43
CA GLN A 443 -26.97 -9.12 2.08
C GLN A 443 -27.14 -10.36 1.21
N ASN A 444 -28.23 -10.39 0.42
CA ASN A 444 -28.72 -11.53 -0.36
C ASN A 444 -27.59 -12.28 -1.08
N ASP A 445 -27.30 -13.52 -0.65
CA ASP A 445 -26.27 -14.39 -1.23
C ASP A 445 -26.45 -14.61 -2.74
N LEU A 446 -27.69 -14.51 -3.22
CA LEU A 446 -28.04 -14.54 -4.64
C LEU A 446 -27.30 -13.46 -5.46
N GLU A 447 -27.21 -12.22 -4.97
CA GLU A 447 -26.50 -11.15 -5.70
C GLU A 447 -24.99 -11.38 -5.73
N LYS A 448 -24.44 -12.00 -4.68
CA LYS A 448 -23.01 -12.29 -4.58
C LYS A 448 -22.63 -13.40 -5.56
N GLU A 449 -23.45 -14.45 -5.67
CA GLU A 449 -23.26 -15.53 -6.63
C GLU A 449 -23.44 -15.03 -8.07
N LYS A 450 -24.45 -14.18 -8.36
CA LYS A 450 -24.61 -13.52 -9.67
C LYS A 450 -23.38 -12.71 -10.07
N ARG A 451 -22.84 -11.88 -9.17
CA ARG A 451 -21.63 -11.09 -9.45
C ARG A 451 -20.41 -11.96 -9.69
N HIS A 452 -20.30 -13.10 -9.00
CA HIS A 452 -19.21 -14.05 -9.21
C HIS A 452 -19.28 -14.69 -10.59
N LEU A 453 -20.46 -15.18 -11.00
CA LEU A 453 -20.67 -15.76 -12.33
C LEU A 453 -20.45 -14.73 -13.45
N CYS A 454 -20.93 -13.49 -13.30
CA CYS A 454 -20.66 -12.42 -14.27
C CYS A 454 -19.15 -12.16 -14.45
N GLY A 455 -18.37 -12.26 -13.37
CA GLY A 455 -16.91 -12.15 -13.43
C GLY A 455 -16.27 -13.29 -14.22
N GLN A 456 -16.70 -14.53 -13.99
CA GLN A 456 -16.20 -15.71 -14.71
C GLN A 456 -16.57 -15.69 -16.19
N ILE A 457 -17.80 -15.27 -16.52
CA ILE A 457 -18.28 -15.08 -17.89
C ILE A 457 -17.39 -14.09 -18.65
N ALA A 458 -17.07 -12.94 -18.03
CA ALA A 458 -16.26 -11.92 -18.67
C ALA A 458 -14.82 -12.40 -18.94
N VAL A 459 -14.20 -13.10 -17.98
CA VAL A 459 -12.85 -13.67 -18.16
C VAL A 459 -12.83 -14.69 -19.29
N ASN A 460 -13.83 -15.56 -19.35
CA ASN A 460 -13.87 -16.60 -20.38
C ASN A 460 -14.22 -16.02 -21.77
N ASP A 461 -14.97 -14.92 -21.86
CA ASP A 461 -15.14 -14.15 -23.10
C ASP A 461 -13.80 -13.57 -23.61
N GLU A 462 -12.94 -13.06 -22.72
CA GLU A 462 -11.60 -12.56 -23.10
C GLU A 462 -10.69 -13.68 -23.62
N ILE A 463 -10.72 -14.85 -22.98
CA ILE A 463 -9.96 -16.04 -23.40
C ILE A 463 -10.45 -16.54 -24.77
N MET A 464 -11.77 -16.59 -24.97
CA MET A 464 -12.34 -16.95 -26.27
C MET A 464 -11.90 -15.98 -27.37
N ALA A 465 -11.92 -14.67 -27.12
CA ALA A 465 -11.50 -13.66 -28.09
C ALA A 465 -10.01 -13.78 -28.44
N TYR A 466 -9.16 -14.08 -27.46
CA TYR A 466 -7.74 -14.35 -27.67
C TYR A 466 -7.54 -15.60 -28.56
N LEU A 467 -8.16 -16.73 -28.21
CA LEU A 467 -8.05 -17.99 -28.96
C LEU A 467 -8.58 -17.85 -30.39
N GLU A 468 -9.69 -17.11 -30.60
CA GLU A 468 -10.23 -16.82 -31.93
C GLU A 468 -9.26 -16.00 -32.78
N THR A 469 -8.59 -15.01 -32.17
CA THR A 469 -7.57 -14.20 -32.85
C THR A 469 -6.34 -15.02 -33.22
N GLU A 470 -5.89 -15.91 -32.32
CA GLU A 470 -4.72 -16.76 -32.53
C GLU A 470 -4.97 -17.82 -33.62
N ILE A 471 -6.18 -18.41 -33.65
CA ILE A 471 -6.61 -19.34 -34.71
C ILE A 471 -6.69 -18.62 -36.07
N GLN A 472 -7.20 -17.39 -36.12
CA GLN A 472 -7.25 -16.60 -37.36
C GLN A 472 -5.86 -16.17 -37.86
N GLY A 473 -4.89 -16.00 -36.95
CA GLY A 473 -3.53 -15.59 -37.28
C GLY A 473 -2.63 -16.71 -37.80
N ASN A 474 -3.02 -17.99 -37.63
CA ASN A 474 -2.21 -19.14 -38.03
C ASN A 474 -2.70 -19.76 -39.35
N ALA A 475 -1.80 -19.88 -40.34
CA ALA A 475 -2.14 -20.38 -41.69
C ALA A 475 -2.52 -21.88 -41.73
N VAL A 476 -2.20 -22.62 -40.67
CA VAL A 476 -2.62 -24.01 -40.43
C VAL A 476 -3.38 -23.99 -39.12
N ALA A 477 -4.64 -24.43 -39.14
CA ALA A 477 -5.46 -24.44 -37.95
C ALA A 477 -4.86 -25.43 -36.93
N ASP A 478 -4.33 -24.89 -35.83
CA ASP A 478 -3.83 -25.71 -34.73
C ASP A 478 -5.02 -26.40 -34.05
N GLU A 479 -5.09 -27.71 -34.24
CA GLU A 479 -6.17 -28.58 -33.73
C GLU A 479 -6.30 -28.47 -32.20
N LEU A 480 -5.19 -28.18 -31.50
CA LEU A 480 -5.17 -27.94 -30.06
C LEU A 480 -5.86 -26.62 -29.68
N LEU A 481 -5.62 -25.55 -30.44
CA LEU A 481 -6.26 -24.25 -30.20
C LEU A 481 -7.76 -24.30 -30.48
N ILE A 482 -8.16 -25.01 -31.55
CA ILE A 482 -9.59 -25.24 -31.86
C ILE A 482 -10.28 -26.00 -30.73
N LYS A 483 -9.64 -27.06 -30.21
CA LYS A 483 -10.17 -27.84 -29.09
C LYS A 483 -10.26 -27.01 -27.81
N LYS A 484 -9.26 -26.17 -27.51
CA LYS A 484 -9.32 -25.22 -26.38
C LYS A 484 -10.46 -24.21 -26.55
N LEU A 485 -10.64 -23.66 -27.74
CA LEU A 485 -11.74 -22.73 -28.01
C LEU A 485 -13.11 -23.40 -27.83
N SER A 486 -13.26 -24.67 -28.24
CA SER A 486 -14.52 -25.40 -28.03
C SER A 486 -14.81 -25.63 -26.54
N GLN A 487 -13.79 -25.95 -25.75
CA GLN A 487 -13.90 -26.09 -24.29
C GLN A 487 -14.29 -24.77 -23.61
N CYS A 488 -13.67 -23.65 -24.01
CA CYS A 488 -14.05 -22.32 -23.51
C CYS A 488 -15.50 -21.95 -23.89
N LYS A 489 -15.94 -22.28 -25.12
CA LYS A 489 -17.31 -22.02 -25.57
C LYS A 489 -18.35 -22.82 -24.78
N LEU A 490 -18.06 -24.09 -24.50
CA LEU A 490 -18.91 -24.93 -23.66
C LEU A 490 -19.04 -24.34 -22.25
N LEU A 491 -17.90 -24.00 -21.65
CA LEU A 491 -17.84 -23.39 -20.32
C LEU A 491 -18.65 -22.10 -20.25
N GLN A 492 -18.57 -21.29 -21.31
CA GLN A 492 -19.30 -20.04 -21.42
C GLN A 492 -20.81 -20.24 -21.43
N SER A 493 -21.27 -21.30 -22.11
CA SER A 493 -22.69 -21.69 -22.10
C SER A 493 -23.12 -22.06 -20.69
N THR A 494 -22.38 -22.96 -20.02
CA THR A 494 -22.72 -23.43 -18.67
C THR A 494 -22.78 -22.30 -17.65
N LEU A 495 -21.83 -21.36 -17.71
CA LEU A 495 -21.83 -20.19 -16.81
C LEU A 495 -23.04 -19.27 -17.06
N LYS A 496 -23.40 -19.04 -18.32
CA LYS A 496 -24.58 -18.24 -18.70
C LYS A 496 -25.88 -18.92 -18.30
N ASP A 497 -25.98 -20.24 -18.46
CA ASP A 497 -27.14 -21.03 -18.05
C ASP A 497 -27.32 -21.00 -16.52
N LYS A 498 -26.23 -21.09 -15.76
CA LYS A 498 -26.25 -20.98 -14.29
C LYS A 498 -26.65 -19.57 -13.84
N LEU A 499 -26.17 -18.52 -14.50
CA LEU A 499 -26.58 -17.15 -14.22
C LEU A 499 -28.07 -16.94 -14.49
N ALA A 500 -28.58 -17.47 -15.62
CA ALA A 500 -30.00 -17.43 -15.96
C ALA A 500 -30.86 -18.22 -14.96
N ALA A 501 -30.38 -19.36 -14.46
CA ALA A 501 -31.07 -20.14 -13.43
C ALA A 501 -31.17 -19.39 -12.08
N LEU A 502 -30.18 -18.55 -11.74
CA LEU A 502 -30.21 -17.67 -10.56
C LEU A 502 -31.10 -16.45 -10.73
N ASP A 503 -31.40 -16.03 -11.96
CA ASP A 503 -32.42 -15.01 -12.24
C ASP A 503 -33.85 -15.53 -12.01
N GLY A 504 -34.06 -16.85 -11.96
CA GLY A 504 -35.37 -17.50 -11.79
C GLY A 504 -35.73 -18.01 -10.39
N LYS A 505 -34.86 -17.91 -9.36
CA LYS A 505 -35.12 -18.47 -8.02
C LYS A 505 -35.14 -17.41 -6.91
N GLY A 506 -36.16 -17.46 -6.06
CA GLY A 506 -36.23 -16.73 -4.78
C GLY A 506 -35.56 -17.52 -3.65
N GLU A 507 -34.79 -16.80 -2.83
CA GLU A 507 -34.06 -17.22 -1.61
C GLU A 507 -33.37 -18.61 -1.63
N ILE A 508 -32.04 -18.59 -1.75
CA ILE A 508 -31.18 -19.74 -1.48
C ILE A 508 -31.05 -19.89 0.04
N ARG A 509 -31.38 -21.08 0.57
CA ARG A 509 -31.16 -21.45 1.98
C ARG A 509 -29.67 -21.35 2.32
N GLU A 510 -29.36 -20.69 3.45
CA GLU A 510 -28.03 -20.58 4.04
C GLU A 510 -27.30 -21.94 4.02
N ARG A 511 -26.17 -21.98 3.30
CA ARG A 511 -25.19 -23.06 3.44
C ARG A 511 -23.95 -22.48 4.13
N ALA A 512 -23.57 -23.12 5.24
CA ALA A 512 -22.42 -22.74 6.05
C ALA A 512 -21.16 -22.70 5.19
N THR A 513 -20.44 -21.58 5.24
CA THR A 513 -19.21 -21.35 4.49
C THR A 513 -18.03 -21.85 5.31
N GLN A 514 -17.26 -22.79 4.77
CA GLN A 514 -15.93 -23.17 5.26
C GLN A 514 -14.87 -22.69 4.23
N PHE A 515 -13.88 -21.94 4.72
CA PHE A 515 -12.84 -21.09 4.05
C PHE A 515 -11.83 -21.91 3.21
N LEU A 516 -11.06 -21.36 2.19
CA LEU A 516 -9.61 -21.58 1.74
C LEU A 516 -8.96 -20.27 1.25
N PRO A 517 -7.62 -20.12 1.41
CA PRO A 517 -6.80 -19.07 0.81
C PRO A 517 -5.82 -19.54 -0.29
N TYR A 518 -5.96 -20.74 -0.87
CA TYR A 518 -5.15 -21.13 -2.02
C TYR A 518 -6.02 -21.79 -3.07
N LEU A 519 -6.12 -21.12 -4.22
CA LEU A 519 -6.65 -21.53 -5.52
C LEU A 519 -7.43 -20.32 -6.04
N ASN A 520 -6.71 -19.36 -6.62
CA ASN A 520 -7.32 -18.19 -7.25
C ASN A 520 -8.11 -18.54 -8.53
N SER A 521 -8.10 -19.81 -8.94
CA SER A 521 -8.75 -20.28 -10.15
C SER A 521 -9.21 -21.72 -9.90
N TYR A 522 -10.44 -21.89 -9.40
CA TYR A 522 -11.12 -23.17 -9.50
C TYR A 522 -12.54 -22.96 -10.02
N LEU A 523 -13.09 -23.99 -10.65
CA LEU A 523 -14.44 -23.97 -11.18
C LEU A 523 -15.12 -25.30 -10.93
N ASP A 524 -16.29 -25.26 -10.29
CA ASP A 524 -17.11 -26.45 -10.09
C ASP A 524 -17.98 -26.65 -11.35
N ILE A 525 -17.77 -27.76 -12.05
CA ILE A 525 -18.52 -28.16 -13.25
C ILE A 525 -19.29 -29.46 -12.96
N PRO A 526 -20.45 -29.70 -13.61
CA PRO A 526 -21.17 -30.96 -13.48
C PRO A 526 -20.28 -32.15 -13.87
N LYS A 527 -20.43 -33.29 -13.18
CA LYS A 527 -19.64 -34.51 -13.47
C LYS A 527 -19.84 -34.99 -14.90
N GLU A 528 -21.01 -34.80 -15.52
CA GLU A 528 -21.21 -35.16 -16.93
C GLU A 528 -20.28 -34.39 -17.90
N VAL A 529 -19.85 -33.16 -17.55
CA VAL A 529 -18.97 -32.32 -18.38
C VAL A 529 -17.50 -32.72 -18.25
N LYS A 530 -17.12 -33.45 -17.19
CA LYS A 530 -15.75 -33.92 -16.94
C LYS A 530 -15.17 -34.69 -18.12
N HIS A 531 -15.95 -35.56 -18.73
CA HIS A 531 -15.47 -36.43 -19.82
C HIS A 531 -15.06 -35.65 -21.07
N GLU A 532 -15.68 -34.49 -21.29
CA GLU A 532 -15.35 -33.57 -22.37
C GLU A 532 -14.06 -32.79 -22.05
N LEU A 533 -13.86 -32.41 -20.77
CA LEU A 533 -12.65 -31.75 -20.29
C LEU A 533 -11.41 -32.67 -20.32
N LEU A 534 -11.59 -33.94 -19.94
CA LEU A 534 -10.51 -34.94 -19.94
C LEU A 534 -10.23 -35.54 -21.33
N GLY A 535 -10.98 -35.15 -22.37
CA GLY A 535 -10.64 -35.46 -23.76
C GLY A 535 -11.14 -36.79 -24.32
N GLN A 536 -12.22 -37.37 -23.78
CA GLN A 536 -12.83 -38.68 -24.13
C GLN A 536 -12.12 -39.94 -23.60
N THR A 537 -12.87 -40.82 -22.92
CA THR A 537 -12.55 -42.25 -22.75
C THR A 537 -13.63 -43.10 -23.39
N VAL A 538 -13.28 -43.81 -24.47
CA VAL A 538 -14.07 -44.90 -25.08
C VAL A 538 -14.05 -46.13 -24.15
N PRO A 539 -15.08 -46.99 -24.13
CA PRO A 539 -15.03 -48.24 -23.36
C PRO A 539 -13.79 -49.08 -23.72
N GLY A 540 -12.85 -49.19 -22.78
CA GLY A 540 -11.57 -49.90 -22.95
C GLY A 540 -10.30 -49.02 -22.92
N ALA A 541 -10.42 -47.69 -22.88
CA ALA A 541 -9.29 -46.79 -22.69
C ALA A 541 -8.86 -46.72 -21.21
N MET A 542 -7.55 -46.78 -20.94
CA MET A 542 -7.00 -46.58 -19.59
C MET A 542 -7.19 -45.13 -19.12
N SER A 543 -7.41 -44.95 -17.82
CA SER A 543 -7.74 -43.69 -17.17
C SER A 543 -6.72 -42.55 -17.43
N ALA A 544 -7.17 -41.31 -17.29
CA ALA A 544 -6.28 -40.15 -17.13
C ALA A 544 -5.32 -40.35 -15.95
N THR A 545 -4.23 -39.59 -15.90
CA THR A 545 -3.30 -39.66 -14.75
C THR A 545 -3.99 -39.09 -13.52
N SER A 546 -4.20 -39.94 -12.52
CA SER A 546 -5.01 -39.65 -11.35
C SER A 546 -4.27 -39.95 -10.06
N LEU A 547 -4.66 -39.24 -9.01
CA LEU A 547 -4.17 -39.37 -7.65
C LEU A 547 -5.35 -39.68 -6.74
N VAL A 548 -5.31 -40.78 -6.01
CA VAL A 548 -6.37 -41.18 -5.07
C VAL A 548 -5.81 -41.28 -3.66
N ALA A 549 -6.52 -40.65 -2.73
CA ALA A 549 -6.30 -40.81 -1.31
C ALA A 549 -7.55 -41.42 -0.67
N ASN A 550 -7.36 -42.55 0.04
CA ASN A 550 -8.37 -43.13 0.90
C ASN A 550 -8.13 -42.67 2.34
N ASP A 551 -8.98 -41.79 2.86
CA ASP A 551 -9.01 -41.39 4.26
C ASP A 551 -10.43 -41.67 4.77
N GLY A 552 -10.58 -42.66 5.65
CA GLY A 552 -11.88 -43.13 6.17
C GLY A 552 -12.60 -42.09 7.05
N PHE A 553 -12.05 -40.88 7.16
CA PHE A 553 -12.60 -39.76 7.88
C PHE A 553 -12.75 -38.57 6.92
N HIS A 554 -13.91 -37.90 7.00
CA HIS A 554 -14.30 -36.77 6.18
C HIS A 554 -13.30 -35.62 6.29
N GLY A 555 -12.27 -35.62 5.45
CA GLY A 555 -11.30 -34.52 5.37
C GLY A 555 -12.03 -33.21 5.09
N GLU A 556 -12.15 -32.37 6.11
CA GLU A 556 -12.76 -31.05 5.98
C GLU A 556 -11.86 -30.20 5.09
N PHE A 557 -12.24 -30.15 3.82
CA PHE A 557 -11.57 -29.38 2.80
C PHE A 557 -11.95 -27.92 2.98
N ILE A 558 -10.98 -27.06 2.80
CA ILE A 558 -11.13 -25.64 3.07
C ILE A 558 -11.77 -25.03 1.77
N ALA A 559 -12.84 -25.56 1.18
CA ALA A 559 -13.52 -24.93 0.03
C ALA A 559 -15.03 -25.17 0.15
N PRO A 560 -15.90 -24.52 -0.66
CA PRO A 560 -17.30 -24.91 -0.70
C PRO A 560 -17.36 -26.42 -0.90
N GLN A 561 -18.16 -27.09 -0.06
CA GLN A 561 -18.34 -28.54 -0.12
C GLN A 561 -18.61 -28.92 -1.58
N LEU A 562 -17.72 -29.71 -2.16
CA LEU A 562 -17.90 -30.20 -3.53
C LEU A 562 -19.14 -31.10 -3.51
N GLU A 563 -20.19 -30.68 -4.20
CA GLU A 563 -21.43 -31.44 -4.30
C GLU A 563 -21.17 -32.77 -5.02
N ASP A 564 -21.92 -33.81 -4.65
CA ASP A 564 -21.68 -35.16 -5.17
C ASP A 564 -21.85 -35.25 -6.71
N GLU A 565 -22.63 -34.35 -7.32
CA GLU A 565 -22.85 -34.26 -8.78
C GLU A 565 -21.85 -33.36 -9.51
N PHE A 566 -20.90 -32.76 -8.80
CA PHE A 566 -19.93 -31.80 -9.37
C PHE A 566 -18.49 -32.30 -9.22
N CYS A 567 -17.63 -31.80 -10.09
CA CYS A 567 -16.18 -31.92 -9.99
C CYS A 567 -15.55 -30.52 -10.04
N ARG A 568 -14.39 -30.37 -9.40
CA ARG A 568 -13.70 -29.07 -9.30
C ARG A 568 -12.49 -29.04 -10.19
N VAL A 569 -12.50 -28.17 -11.19
CA VAL A 569 -11.34 -27.91 -12.05
C VAL A 569 -10.43 -26.90 -11.37
N HIS A 570 -9.14 -27.22 -11.24
CA HIS A 570 -8.09 -26.36 -10.71
C HIS A 570 -7.23 -25.87 -11.87
N TYR A 571 -6.77 -24.61 -11.81
CA TYR A 571 -5.85 -24.03 -12.79
C TYR A 571 -4.51 -23.66 -12.14
N VAL A 572 -3.42 -23.89 -12.85
CA VAL A 572 -2.05 -23.61 -12.44
C VAL A 572 -1.38 -22.78 -13.52
N GLU A 573 -1.00 -21.55 -13.18
CA GLU A 573 -0.16 -20.71 -14.03
C GLU A 573 1.25 -21.28 -14.10
N LEU A 574 1.76 -21.46 -15.32
CA LEU A 574 3.09 -21.98 -15.59
C LEU A 574 4.08 -20.82 -15.80
N THR A 575 5.22 -20.84 -15.13
CA THR A 575 6.20 -19.74 -15.22
C THR A 575 7.03 -19.77 -16.50
N SER A 576 7.14 -20.95 -17.10
CA SER A 576 7.77 -21.25 -18.39
C SER A 576 7.00 -20.64 -19.57
N ASP A 577 5.67 -20.66 -19.52
CA ASP A 577 4.77 -20.08 -20.51
C ASP A 577 3.56 -19.43 -19.82
N PRO A 578 3.60 -18.11 -19.59
CA PRO A 578 2.54 -17.37 -18.91
C PRO A 578 1.19 -17.33 -19.65
N SER A 579 1.14 -17.73 -20.93
CA SER A 579 -0.10 -17.89 -21.70
C SER A 579 -0.73 -19.27 -21.54
N SER A 580 -0.01 -20.22 -20.93
CA SER A 580 -0.48 -21.57 -20.68
C SER A 580 -0.88 -21.78 -19.22
N GLN A 581 -2.00 -22.46 -19.02
CA GLN A 581 -2.47 -22.90 -17.71
C GLN A 581 -2.59 -24.42 -17.71
N ALA A 582 -1.95 -25.06 -16.73
CA ALA A 582 -2.18 -26.47 -16.45
C ALA A 582 -3.47 -26.64 -15.64
N MET A 583 -4.22 -27.69 -15.93
CA MET A 583 -5.50 -27.98 -15.31
C MET A 583 -5.53 -29.39 -14.74
N PHE A 584 -6.20 -29.55 -13.60
CA PHE A 584 -6.54 -30.85 -13.04
C PHE A 584 -7.91 -30.81 -12.37
N VAL A 585 -8.62 -31.92 -12.41
CA VAL A 585 -9.98 -32.08 -11.88
C VAL A 585 -9.91 -32.77 -10.53
N GLN A 586 -10.66 -32.29 -9.56
CA GLN A 586 -10.87 -32.91 -8.26
C GLN A 586 -12.29 -33.47 -8.17
N GLU A 587 -12.40 -34.69 -7.65
CA GLU A 587 -13.66 -35.36 -7.38
C GLU A 587 -13.68 -35.93 -5.97
N LYS A 588 -14.90 -36.01 -5.43
CA LYS A 588 -15.18 -36.77 -4.23
C LYS A 588 -15.52 -38.21 -4.63
N ILE A 589 -14.82 -39.16 -4.03
CA ILE A 589 -15.10 -40.60 -4.12
C ILE A 589 -15.61 -41.09 -2.75
N GLU A 590 -16.09 -42.33 -2.68
CA GLU A 590 -16.70 -42.90 -1.46
C GLU A 590 -15.79 -42.75 -0.23
N ASP A 591 -14.48 -42.98 -0.39
CA ASP A 591 -13.49 -42.98 0.69
C ASP A 591 -12.44 -41.85 0.59
N GLY A 592 -12.71 -40.76 -0.11
CA GLY A 592 -11.78 -39.63 -0.16
C GLY A 592 -11.87 -38.75 -1.40
N ILE A 593 -10.71 -38.43 -1.99
CA ILE A 593 -10.63 -37.57 -3.18
C ILE A 593 -9.80 -38.18 -4.30
N GLU A 594 -10.23 -37.93 -5.53
CA GLU A 594 -9.49 -38.21 -6.76
C GLU A 594 -9.07 -36.89 -7.42
N LEU A 595 -7.79 -36.75 -7.80
CA LEU A 595 -7.30 -35.66 -8.64
C LEU A 595 -6.87 -36.20 -10.01
N SER A 596 -7.55 -35.83 -11.09
CA SER A 596 -7.26 -36.24 -12.47
C SER A 596 -6.60 -35.10 -13.26
N ALA A 597 -5.40 -35.30 -13.80
CA ALA A 597 -4.75 -34.29 -14.64
C ALA A 597 -5.45 -34.16 -16.01
N VAL A 598 -5.64 -32.91 -16.48
CA VAL A 598 -6.08 -32.64 -17.85
C VAL A 598 -4.84 -32.64 -18.73
N ARG A 599 -4.49 -33.81 -19.28
CA ARG A 599 -3.16 -34.07 -19.87
C ARG A 599 -2.68 -33.02 -20.87
N GLU A 600 -3.59 -32.56 -21.72
CA GLU A 600 -3.35 -31.62 -22.81
C GLU A 600 -2.97 -30.21 -22.32
N SER A 601 -3.15 -29.94 -21.02
CA SER A 601 -2.84 -28.65 -20.39
C SER A 601 -1.55 -28.63 -19.57
N MET A 602 -0.98 -29.79 -19.21
CA MET A 602 0.08 -29.91 -18.19
C MET A 602 1.49 -29.43 -18.63
N GLY A 603 1.61 -28.84 -19.82
CA GLY A 603 2.89 -28.54 -20.46
C GLY A 603 3.65 -29.81 -20.86
N ASN A 604 4.69 -29.64 -21.67
CA ASN A 604 5.56 -30.75 -22.10
C ASN A 604 7.03 -30.58 -21.69
N ASP A 605 7.41 -29.39 -21.21
CA ASP A 605 8.77 -29.14 -20.72
C ASP A 605 8.93 -29.55 -19.24
N PRO A 606 10.17 -29.85 -18.80
CA PRO A 606 10.45 -30.29 -17.43
C PRO A 606 9.98 -29.34 -16.33
N VAL A 607 10.03 -28.02 -16.57
CA VAL A 607 9.67 -27.02 -15.55
C VAL A 607 8.16 -26.98 -15.38
N SER A 608 7.40 -26.92 -16.48
CA SER A 608 5.93 -26.97 -16.44
C SER A 608 5.40 -28.22 -15.74
N LEU A 609 5.99 -29.39 -16.02
CA LEU A 609 5.61 -30.65 -15.39
C LEU A 609 5.92 -30.66 -13.89
N MET A 610 7.07 -30.10 -13.47
CA MET A 610 7.42 -29.93 -12.07
C MET A 610 6.44 -28.99 -11.35
N GLU A 611 6.13 -27.83 -11.93
CA GLU A 611 5.22 -26.85 -11.34
C GLU A 611 3.78 -27.39 -11.19
N SER A 612 3.26 -28.02 -12.24
CA SER A 612 1.93 -28.66 -12.22
C SER A 612 1.87 -29.77 -11.18
N SER A 613 2.92 -30.60 -11.11
CA SER A 613 3.00 -31.72 -10.17
C SER A 613 3.09 -31.25 -8.72
N LEU A 614 3.85 -30.18 -8.44
CA LEU A 614 3.91 -29.56 -7.11
C LEU A 614 2.55 -28.99 -6.69
N ALA A 615 1.78 -28.42 -7.62
CA ALA A 615 0.44 -27.91 -7.34
C ALA A 615 -0.54 -29.05 -7.02
N MET A 616 -0.59 -30.10 -7.85
CA MET A 616 -1.42 -31.28 -7.59
C MET A 616 -1.07 -31.96 -6.26
N ALA A 617 0.22 -32.19 -6.00
CA ALA A 617 0.70 -32.79 -4.77
C ALA A 617 0.32 -31.95 -3.54
N ALA A 618 0.50 -30.63 -3.59
CA ALA A 618 0.11 -29.74 -2.50
C ALA A 618 -1.40 -29.75 -2.25
N SER A 619 -2.22 -29.70 -3.31
CA SER A 619 -3.68 -29.78 -3.20
C SER A 619 -4.15 -31.06 -2.55
N LEU A 620 -3.53 -32.20 -2.88
CA LEU A 620 -3.87 -33.46 -2.25
C LEU A 620 -3.42 -33.52 -0.78
N LEU A 621 -2.19 -33.10 -0.47
CA LEU A 621 -1.70 -33.10 0.93
C LEU A 621 -2.49 -32.17 1.86
N LEU A 622 -3.12 -31.14 1.30
CA LEU A 622 -4.06 -30.28 2.01
C LEU A 622 -5.42 -30.95 2.25
N ALA A 623 -5.85 -31.81 1.33
CA ALA A 623 -7.09 -32.54 1.46
C ALA A 623 -7.04 -33.55 2.62
N LEU A 624 -5.90 -34.19 2.80
CA LEU A 624 -5.69 -35.18 3.86
C LEU A 624 -5.78 -34.55 5.24
N ASP A 625 -6.28 -35.31 6.22
CA ASP A 625 -6.27 -34.91 7.63
C ASP A 625 -4.96 -35.30 8.31
N GLU A 626 -4.41 -36.45 7.94
CA GLU A 626 -3.11 -36.95 8.42
C GLU A 626 -2.06 -37.00 7.32
N SER A 627 -0.80 -37.22 7.70
CA SER A 627 0.26 -37.45 6.71
C SER A 627 0.11 -38.86 6.13
N PRO A 628 0.35 -39.05 4.82
CA PRO A 628 0.46 -40.37 4.23
C PRO A 628 1.41 -41.27 5.03
N SER A 629 1.08 -42.56 5.17
CA SER A 629 1.89 -43.52 5.90
C SER A 629 1.90 -44.90 5.22
N SER A 630 2.76 -45.80 5.67
CA SER A 630 2.77 -47.18 5.15
C SER A 630 1.47 -47.95 5.42
N LYS A 631 0.64 -47.48 6.38
CA LYS A 631 -0.68 -48.05 6.70
C LYS A 631 -1.80 -47.40 5.90
N HIS A 632 -1.71 -46.08 5.69
CA HIS A 632 -2.66 -45.29 4.90
C HIS A 632 -1.90 -44.68 3.72
N LYS A 633 -1.70 -45.49 2.69
CA LYS A 633 -0.91 -45.12 1.53
C LYS A 633 -1.71 -44.23 0.60
N LEU A 634 -0.98 -43.32 -0.06
CA LEU A 634 -1.49 -42.49 -1.13
C LEU A 634 -1.22 -43.20 -2.46
N SER A 635 -2.26 -43.42 -3.25
CA SER A 635 -2.16 -44.17 -4.50
C SER A 635 -2.07 -43.24 -5.70
N ILE A 636 -1.07 -43.45 -6.55
CA ILE A 636 -0.89 -42.77 -7.84
C ILE A 636 -1.10 -43.78 -8.96
N TYR A 637 -1.95 -43.47 -9.93
CA TYR A 637 -2.12 -44.31 -11.12
C TYR A 637 -2.33 -43.47 -12.37
N GLY A 638 -2.07 -44.04 -13.54
CA GLY A 638 -2.28 -43.31 -14.78
C GLY A 638 -1.64 -43.94 -15.99
N SER A 639 -2.05 -43.42 -17.15
CA SER A 639 -1.54 -43.81 -18.47
C SER A 639 -0.29 -43.05 -18.91
N ASP A 640 0.13 -41.99 -18.19
CA ASP A 640 1.33 -41.21 -18.51
C ASP A 640 2.47 -41.49 -17.50
N PRO A 641 3.48 -42.31 -17.87
CA PRO A 641 4.60 -42.63 -17.00
C PRO A 641 5.46 -41.40 -16.65
N MET A 642 5.53 -40.41 -17.54
CA MET A 642 6.31 -39.20 -17.32
C MET A 642 5.66 -38.35 -16.23
N LEU A 643 4.37 -38.04 -16.36
CA LEU A 643 3.65 -37.25 -15.36
C LEU A 643 3.59 -37.96 -14.01
N ILE A 644 3.41 -39.29 -13.98
CA ILE A 644 3.47 -40.08 -12.75
C ILE A 644 4.83 -39.91 -12.05
N ASN A 645 5.93 -39.92 -12.80
CA ASN A 645 7.27 -39.74 -12.24
C ASN A 645 7.44 -38.34 -11.61
N TYR A 646 6.98 -37.28 -12.28
CA TYR A 646 7.01 -35.92 -11.73
C TYR A 646 6.12 -35.77 -10.49
N LEU A 647 4.93 -36.36 -10.50
CA LEU A 647 3.97 -36.30 -9.40
C LEU A 647 4.47 -37.07 -8.17
N TRP A 648 5.02 -38.27 -8.38
CA TRP A 648 5.67 -39.04 -7.33
C TRP A 648 6.83 -38.24 -6.72
N THR A 649 7.70 -37.67 -7.54
CA THR A 649 8.85 -36.86 -7.08
C THR A 649 8.38 -35.64 -6.29
N ALA A 650 7.35 -34.93 -6.76
CA ALA A 650 6.78 -33.78 -6.07
C ALA A 650 6.22 -34.14 -4.68
N LEU A 651 5.52 -35.27 -4.55
CA LEU A 651 5.00 -35.74 -3.27
C LEU A 651 6.12 -36.08 -2.29
N ILE A 652 7.18 -36.76 -2.72
CA ILE A 652 8.32 -37.07 -1.84
C ILE A 652 9.03 -35.79 -1.41
N VAL A 653 9.30 -34.88 -2.35
CA VAL A 653 9.97 -33.61 -2.05
C VAL A 653 9.18 -32.77 -1.04
N LEU A 654 7.86 -32.64 -1.25
CA LEU A 654 6.99 -31.94 -0.30
C LEU A 654 6.93 -32.67 1.05
N GLY A 655 6.78 -34.00 1.05
CA GLY A 655 6.71 -34.83 2.25
C GLY A 655 8.00 -34.86 3.07
N GLU A 656 9.17 -34.78 2.44
CA GLU A 656 10.46 -34.71 3.15
C GLU A 656 10.73 -33.32 3.73
N LYS A 657 10.34 -32.26 2.99
CA LYS A 657 10.60 -30.86 3.37
C LYS A 657 9.51 -30.23 4.25
N SER A 658 8.29 -30.74 4.27
CA SER A 658 7.16 -30.22 5.07
C SER A 658 7.18 -30.80 6.50
N PRO A 659 7.50 -30.00 7.54
CA PRO A 659 7.50 -30.49 8.91
C PRO A 659 6.11 -30.96 9.40
N SER A 660 5.03 -30.33 8.93
CA SER A 660 3.66 -30.64 9.35
C SER A 660 3.06 -31.86 8.63
N ARG A 661 3.59 -32.22 7.45
CA ARG A 661 3.17 -33.37 6.65
C ARG A 661 4.36 -34.27 6.30
N LYS A 662 5.14 -34.67 7.30
CA LYS A 662 6.37 -35.43 7.06
C LYS A 662 6.07 -36.90 6.74
N PHE A 663 6.50 -37.38 5.57
CA PHE A 663 6.43 -38.79 5.18
C PHE A 663 7.57 -39.16 4.21
N ASN A 664 7.68 -40.46 3.88
CA ASN A 664 8.70 -40.99 2.99
C ASN A 664 8.06 -41.79 1.85
N LYS A 665 8.89 -42.37 0.98
CA LYS A 665 8.43 -43.14 -0.18
C LYS A 665 7.53 -44.33 0.11
N ASP A 666 7.63 -44.93 1.29
CA ASP A 666 6.84 -46.13 1.63
C ASP A 666 5.37 -45.77 1.90
N ALA A 667 5.06 -44.48 2.03
CA ALA A 667 3.73 -43.92 2.17
C ALA A 667 3.01 -43.67 0.83
N ILE A 668 3.70 -43.86 -0.31
CA ILE A 668 3.12 -43.70 -1.64
C ILE A 668 3.12 -45.04 -2.36
N GLU A 669 1.95 -45.46 -2.82
CA GLU A 669 1.78 -46.59 -3.72
C GLU A 669 1.66 -46.09 -5.16
N VAL A 670 2.45 -46.64 -6.07
CA VAL A 670 2.32 -46.33 -7.50
C VAL A 670 1.80 -47.56 -8.23
N LEU A 671 0.64 -47.42 -8.86
CA LEU A 671 -0.03 -48.45 -9.64
C LEU A 671 0.14 -48.11 -11.13
N GLY A 672 1.09 -48.76 -11.82
CA GLY A 672 1.35 -48.50 -13.24
C GLY A 672 2.75 -48.91 -13.72
N PHE A 673 3.17 -48.35 -14.85
CA PHE A 673 4.44 -48.68 -15.55
C PHE A 673 5.70 -47.99 -14.97
N PHE A 674 5.57 -47.24 -13.88
CA PHE A 674 6.68 -46.52 -13.24
C PHE A 674 7.35 -47.37 -12.15
N SER A 675 8.68 -47.46 -12.19
CA SER A 675 9.47 -48.13 -11.16
C SER A 675 10.11 -47.13 -10.19
N VAL A 676 9.62 -47.10 -8.95
CA VAL A 676 10.21 -46.31 -7.85
C VAL A 676 11.70 -46.64 -7.66
N ALA A 677 12.12 -47.87 -8.00
CA ALA A 677 13.50 -48.31 -7.88
C ALA A 677 14.45 -47.50 -8.80
N GLU A 678 13.97 -46.97 -9.92
CA GLU A 678 14.79 -46.18 -10.85
C GLU A 678 15.09 -44.77 -10.31
N GLN A 679 14.20 -44.23 -9.46
CA GLN A 679 14.41 -42.93 -8.82
C GLN A 679 15.31 -43.01 -7.57
N MET A 680 15.55 -44.21 -7.03
CA MET A 680 16.22 -44.39 -5.74
C MET A 680 17.52 -45.20 -5.87
N LYS A 681 18.65 -44.64 -5.39
CA LYS A 681 19.93 -45.37 -5.28
C LYS A 681 19.95 -46.32 -4.06
N SER A 682 19.22 -45.98 -3.01
CA SER A 682 19.09 -46.77 -1.77
C SER A 682 17.77 -46.43 -1.06
N SER A 683 17.49 -47.01 0.11
CA SER A 683 16.28 -46.69 0.88
C SER A 683 16.13 -45.20 1.22
N SER A 684 17.24 -44.45 1.33
CA SER A 684 17.25 -43.06 1.79
C SER A 684 17.99 -42.08 0.86
N LYS A 685 18.32 -42.48 -0.38
CA LYS A 685 19.05 -41.60 -1.33
C LYS A 685 18.49 -41.72 -2.74
N PHE A 686 18.22 -40.58 -3.37
CA PHE A 686 17.86 -40.48 -4.77
C PHE A 686 19.00 -40.94 -5.69
N SER A 687 18.62 -41.47 -6.86
CA SER A 687 19.55 -41.79 -7.94
C SER A 687 20.09 -40.51 -8.57
N PRO A 688 21.37 -40.44 -9.00
CA PRO A 688 21.89 -39.28 -9.74
C PRO A 688 21.11 -38.94 -11.01
N GLN A 689 20.42 -39.93 -11.59
CA GLN A 689 19.57 -39.78 -12.78
C GLN A 689 18.09 -39.50 -12.43
N SER A 690 17.74 -39.37 -11.15
CA SER A 690 16.37 -39.09 -10.73
C SER A 690 15.90 -37.70 -11.12
N LEU A 691 14.59 -37.48 -11.23
CA LEU A 691 14.01 -36.14 -11.41
C LEU A 691 14.31 -35.21 -10.24
N HIS A 692 14.49 -35.77 -9.03
CA HIS A 692 14.95 -35.02 -7.88
C HIS A 692 16.28 -34.31 -8.18
N GLU A 693 17.30 -35.07 -8.59
CA GLU A 693 18.64 -34.54 -8.84
C GLU A 693 18.75 -33.74 -10.14
N THR A 694 17.94 -34.05 -11.15
CA THR A 694 18.06 -33.44 -12.48
C THR A 694 17.10 -32.27 -12.75
N VAL A 695 16.03 -32.11 -11.95
CA VAL A 695 15.04 -31.04 -12.17
C VAL A 695 14.71 -30.28 -10.87
N PHE A 696 14.25 -30.98 -9.83
CA PHE A 696 13.74 -30.31 -8.61
C PHE A 696 14.84 -29.59 -7.83
N LYS A 697 16.04 -30.18 -7.78
CA LYS A 697 17.20 -29.61 -7.08
C LYS A 697 17.67 -28.29 -7.70
N ASP A 698 17.66 -28.20 -9.03
CA ASP A 698 18.02 -26.96 -9.74
C ASP A 698 17.00 -25.83 -9.52
N HIS A 699 15.79 -26.18 -9.05
CA HIS A 699 14.69 -25.26 -8.76
C HIS A 699 14.36 -25.20 -7.25
N GLU A 700 15.35 -25.44 -6.38
CA GLU A 700 15.16 -25.53 -4.93
C GLU A 700 14.45 -24.30 -4.33
N ALA A 701 14.76 -23.08 -4.79
CA ALA A 701 14.11 -21.87 -4.30
C ALA A 701 12.59 -21.86 -4.54
N PHE A 702 12.14 -22.41 -5.68
CA PHE A 702 10.72 -22.54 -6.01
C PHE A 702 10.06 -23.64 -5.18
N VAL A 703 10.74 -24.77 -5.00
CA VAL A 703 10.30 -25.86 -4.12
C VAL A 703 10.11 -25.35 -2.69
N ASP A 704 11.10 -24.65 -2.13
CA ASP A 704 11.04 -24.10 -0.77
C ASP A 704 9.95 -23.03 -0.61
N MET A 705 9.66 -22.29 -1.68
CA MET A 705 8.49 -21.41 -1.71
C MET A 705 7.18 -22.23 -1.62
N LYS A 706 7.03 -23.31 -2.40
CA LYS A 706 5.84 -24.18 -2.36
C LYS A 706 5.68 -24.90 -1.02
N VAL A 707 6.77 -25.37 -0.41
CA VAL A 707 6.78 -25.96 0.95
C VAL A 707 6.28 -24.94 1.98
N ARG A 708 6.80 -23.71 1.95
CA ARG A 708 6.32 -22.65 2.87
C ARG A 708 4.84 -22.32 2.67
N HIS A 709 4.36 -22.34 1.43
CA HIS A 709 2.94 -22.15 1.13
C HIS A 709 2.08 -23.28 1.69
N LEU A 710 2.46 -24.53 1.44
CA LEU A 710 1.79 -25.72 1.99
C LEU A 710 1.74 -25.66 3.53
N GLU A 711 2.85 -25.36 4.20
CA GLU A 711 2.92 -25.23 5.66
C GLU A 711 2.01 -24.12 6.21
N CYS A 712 1.96 -22.98 5.54
CA CYS A 712 1.06 -21.89 5.91
C CYS A 712 -0.40 -22.36 5.87
N LEU A 713 -0.77 -23.10 4.82
CA LEU A 713 -2.11 -23.60 4.61
C LEU A 713 -2.49 -24.73 5.56
N LEU A 714 -1.57 -25.64 5.86
CA LEU A 714 -1.79 -26.69 6.85
C LEU A 714 -1.98 -26.12 8.26
N LYS A 715 -1.24 -25.05 8.60
CA LYS A 715 -1.45 -24.33 9.87
C LYS A 715 -2.80 -23.62 9.90
N LEU A 716 -3.20 -23.01 8.78
CA LEU A 716 -4.54 -22.43 8.62
C LEU A 716 -5.63 -23.50 8.72
N LYS A 717 -5.41 -24.71 8.20
CA LYS A 717 -6.30 -25.87 8.35
C LYS A 717 -6.45 -26.30 9.79
N ALA A 718 -5.34 -26.46 10.49
CA ALA A 718 -5.33 -26.96 11.86
C ALA A 718 -5.89 -25.94 12.87
N ASN A 719 -5.64 -24.65 12.66
CA ASN A 719 -6.08 -23.61 13.57
C ASN A 719 -6.38 -22.28 12.84
N PRO A 720 -7.57 -22.17 12.21
CA PRO A 720 -7.97 -20.96 11.48
C PRO A 720 -7.97 -19.72 12.38
N GLU A 721 -8.38 -19.89 13.64
CA GLU A 721 -8.51 -18.83 14.63
C GLU A 721 -7.16 -18.35 15.17
N GLU A 722 -6.19 -19.24 15.42
CA GLU A 722 -4.87 -18.85 15.92
C GLU A 722 -4.04 -18.09 14.89
N LEU A 723 -4.07 -18.40 13.59
CA LEU A 723 -3.26 -17.64 12.63
C LEU A 723 -3.86 -16.26 12.31
N LEU A 724 -5.19 -16.18 12.27
CA LEU A 724 -5.90 -14.90 12.14
C LEU A 724 -5.69 -14.05 13.38
N SER A 725 -5.87 -14.63 14.57
CA SER A 725 -5.60 -13.93 15.82
C SER A 725 -4.12 -13.62 15.96
N LYS A 726 -3.15 -14.51 15.74
CA LYS A 726 -1.72 -14.23 15.90
C LYS A 726 -1.15 -13.28 14.84
N THR A 727 -1.66 -13.24 13.61
CA THR A 727 -1.24 -12.21 12.63
C THR A 727 -1.88 -10.85 12.91
N LEU A 728 -3.13 -10.84 13.42
CA LEU A 728 -3.77 -9.61 13.91
C LEU A 728 -3.11 -9.17 15.22
N VAL A 729 -3.05 -10.00 16.25
CA VAL A 729 -2.43 -9.85 17.57
C VAL A 729 -0.92 -9.63 17.49
N GLU A 730 -0.13 -10.19 16.58
CA GLU A 730 1.29 -9.75 16.45
C GLU A 730 1.37 -8.35 15.84
N ALA A 731 0.45 -7.98 14.93
CA ALA A 731 0.35 -6.63 14.40
C ALA A 731 -0.31 -5.64 15.40
N THR A 732 -1.21 -6.12 16.26
CA THR A 732 -2.01 -5.34 17.21
C THR A 732 -1.32 -5.29 18.57
N ASP A 733 -0.62 -6.33 19.04
CA ASP A 733 0.20 -6.34 20.26
C ASP A 733 1.57 -5.71 20.03
N GLN A 734 2.17 -5.75 18.83
CA GLN A 734 3.32 -4.87 18.56
C GLN A 734 2.88 -3.40 18.50
N VAL A 735 1.65 -3.09 18.11
CA VAL A 735 1.11 -1.72 18.16
C VAL A 735 0.60 -1.34 19.57
N ALA A 736 0.07 -2.29 20.34
CA ALA A 736 -0.53 -2.06 21.67
C ALA A 736 0.47 -2.16 22.83
N SER A 737 1.51 -2.99 22.73
CA SER A 737 2.63 -2.98 23.69
C SER A 737 3.50 -1.73 23.58
N ILE A 738 3.44 -1.02 22.44
CA ILE A 738 4.17 0.23 22.18
C ILE A 738 3.35 1.46 22.60
N ASN A 739 2.02 1.39 22.68
CA ASN A 739 1.20 2.47 23.26
C ASN A 739 1.18 2.49 24.80
N LYS A 740 1.89 1.56 25.45
CA LYS A 740 2.02 1.47 26.92
C LYS A 740 3.44 1.75 27.45
N ASN A 741 4.39 2.14 26.62
CA ASN A 741 5.74 2.54 27.03
C ASN A 741 6.14 3.92 26.50
#